data_AF-A0A2N2MHA1-F1
#
_entry.id   AF-A0A2N2MHA1-F1
#
_cell.length_a   1.000
_cell.length_b   1.000
_cell.length_c   1.000
_cell.angle_alpha   90.00
_cell.angle_beta   90.00
_cell.angle_gamma   90.00
#
_symmetry.space_group_name_H-M   'P 1'
#
loop_
_entity.id
_entity.type
_entity.pdbx_description
1 polymer ?
#
loop_
_entity_poly.entity_id
_entity_poly.type
_entity_poly.pdbx_seq_one_letter_code
_entity_poly.pdbx_strand_id
1 'polypeptide(L)'
;MFCQVTAVLPINHIRMWAIISYTYENNEGKMTNSFSKLKVEICSKCNAQVSVNEWQIIDAEEHPELLEKIGDESINDYHCPTCGTKNNTNSIILVFRPNKEFPIIFRIPSDGGGETDEEITFLLMKQFQKQLESRWDDKWFQNVIFISQVFLASFISTSISTTCTLDESIEILLPILGELSFPESVNDIDRRISLCAYGLKHVTREKHPLLWASLNNEVGVTFVNRKDGDVIENFEIAINYFIKTQEVWTKEKYPQQWAMASSNIGSSLYHLLAQNIIQDYEAPIKYWLQALEAFNENTYPLKYITTHRMIADAYIHTPFTLEIGTIAQAQLKAIYHYKCAQKLLSRTSYPEIYDKNTSDLILVYENCIMVHRNCILTVELLRDGVPENIIPEFYFTTAELYFDLAKLKNSKDNIEQAILCFHKALEYFTVDNYPDKWGEANYYLAKIYQDFYRDDAIERYKKVIDHSQKALIYFESHGISANCSELYHDIGLAYLEWSNGVVEQQLEDSIHYLNLADNLCNIEQNPQLWAMIQHNLGVAYTQRLLDERSNNIDKAIHYFEQALSISKNTLDEHSANTKVNLGRAYIDRENGKKIENLERAAEYLEQALHTYTEQEYPDKWTQIHENLGNIYTELANEQS
;
A
#
# COMPACT_ATOMS: atom_id res chain seq x y z
N MET A 1 25.84 15.91 1.16
CA MET A 1 26.88 15.02 1.73
C MET A 1 27.29 14.09 0.61
N PHE A 2 28.56 14.15 0.22
CA PHE A 2 29.14 13.42 -0.90
C PHE A 2 29.11 11.91 -0.63
N CYS A 3 28.64 11.12 -1.59
CA CYS A 3 29.05 9.72 -1.72
C CYS A 3 29.48 9.50 -3.18
N GLN A 4 30.78 9.61 -3.41
CA GLN A 4 31.43 9.05 -4.59
C GLN A 4 31.40 7.53 -4.42
N VAL A 5 30.69 6.82 -5.30
CA VAL A 5 30.96 5.41 -5.56
C VAL A 5 31.25 5.29 -7.05
N THR A 6 32.49 4.92 -7.32
CA THR A 6 33.03 4.56 -8.63
C THR A 6 32.37 3.29 -9.13
N ALA A 7 31.72 3.32 -10.30
CA ALA A 7 31.47 2.12 -11.08
C ALA A 7 31.66 2.42 -12.57
N VAL A 8 32.67 1.79 -13.14
CA VAL A 8 33.05 1.86 -14.55
C VAL A 8 32.52 0.58 -15.21
N LEU A 9 31.61 0.74 -16.18
CA LEU A 9 31.29 -0.18 -17.29
C LEU A 9 30.73 -1.60 -16.96
N PRO A 10 29.50 -1.94 -17.43
CA PRO A 10 28.98 -3.32 -17.43
C PRO A 10 29.75 -4.28 -18.36
N ILE A 11 30.42 -3.75 -19.39
CA ILE A 11 31.04 -4.52 -20.47
C ILE A 11 32.36 -5.19 -20.06
N ASN A 12 33.08 -4.63 -19.07
CA ASN A 12 34.42 -5.10 -18.69
C ASN A 12 34.41 -6.20 -17.62
N HIS A 13 33.36 -6.31 -16.80
CA HIS A 13 33.30 -7.32 -15.73
C HIS A 13 32.89 -8.71 -16.23
N ILE A 14 31.98 -8.82 -17.20
CA ILE A 14 31.62 -10.10 -17.86
C ILE A 14 32.85 -10.71 -18.57
N ARG A 15 33.78 -9.89 -19.06
CA ARG A 15 35.01 -10.34 -19.75
C ARG A 15 36.06 -10.98 -18.84
N MET A 16 36.00 -10.78 -17.51
CA MET A 16 37.05 -11.27 -16.58
C MET A 16 36.77 -12.63 -15.94
N TRP A 17 35.54 -13.17 -16.03
CA TRP A 17 35.08 -14.27 -15.14
C TRP A 17 34.96 -15.64 -15.82
N ALA A 18 35.63 -15.83 -16.96
CA ALA A 18 35.82 -17.15 -17.54
C ALA A 18 36.99 -17.86 -16.82
N ILE A 19 36.81 -19.16 -16.58
CA ILE A 19 37.62 -20.11 -15.77
C ILE A 19 37.02 -20.33 -14.37
N ILE A 20 36.05 -21.23 -14.31
CA ILE A 20 36.06 -22.45 -13.47
C ILE A 20 34.86 -23.31 -13.91
N SER A 21 35.16 -24.55 -14.29
CA SER A 21 34.22 -25.58 -14.75
C SER A 21 33.60 -26.35 -13.58
N TYR A 22 32.27 -26.49 -13.56
CA TYR A 22 31.55 -27.45 -12.73
C TYR A 22 30.51 -28.21 -13.57
N THR A 23 30.47 -29.53 -13.39
CA THR A 23 29.61 -30.48 -14.09
C THR A 23 28.27 -30.65 -13.38
N TYR A 24 27.17 -30.60 -14.12
CA TYR A 24 25.85 -31.11 -13.68
C TYR A 24 25.21 -31.88 -14.84
N GLU A 25 24.72 -33.08 -14.56
CA GLU A 25 24.20 -34.06 -15.51
C GLU A 25 22.89 -33.63 -16.19
N ASN A 26 22.79 -33.99 -17.48
CA ASN A 26 21.64 -33.75 -18.36
C ASN A 26 20.61 -34.88 -18.27
N ASN A 27 19.32 -34.54 -18.43
CA ASN A 27 18.29 -35.50 -18.82
C ASN A 27 17.86 -35.22 -20.27
N GLU A 28 17.94 -36.25 -21.11
CA GLU A 28 17.69 -36.23 -22.54
C GLU A 28 16.18 -36.10 -22.87
N GLY A 29 15.85 -35.06 -23.62
CA GLY A 29 14.59 -34.84 -24.32
C GLY A 29 14.78 -33.58 -25.17
N LYS A 30 14.38 -33.60 -26.46
CA LYS A 30 14.59 -32.52 -27.46
C LYS A 30 14.97 -31.18 -26.82
N MET A 31 16.26 -30.84 -26.83
CA MET A 31 16.77 -29.65 -26.14
C MET A 31 16.22 -28.40 -26.81
N THR A 32 15.19 -27.80 -26.19
CA THR A 32 14.73 -26.46 -26.52
C THR A 32 15.80 -25.48 -26.03
N ASN A 33 16.10 -24.46 -26.85
CA ASN A 33 16.95 -23.34 -26.46
C ASN A 33 16.24 -22.42 -25.45
N SER A 34 14.91 -22.47 -25.41
CA SER A 34 14.08 -21.71 -24.47
C SER A 34 13.98 -22.39 -23.10
N PHE A 35 13.89 -21.59 -22.04
CA PHE A 35 13.87 -22.05 -20.65
C PHE A 35 12.91 -21.24 -19.76
N SER A 36 12.14 -21.97 -18.96
CA SER A 36 11.31 -21.42 -17.88
C SER A 36 11.61 -22.11 -16.54
N LYS A 37 11.49 -21.37 -15.44
CA LYS A 37 11.71 -21.85 -14.08
C LYS A 37 10.46 -21.67 -13.22
N LEU A 38 10.14 -22.67 -12.41
CA LEU A 38 9.12 -22.53 -11.37
C LEU A 38 9.66 -21.66 -10.22
N LYS A 39 8.97 -20.56 -9.93
CA LYS A 39 9.31 -19.59 -8.89
C LYS A 39 8.11 -19.38 -7.97
N VAL A 40 8.36 -19.24 -6.68
CA VAL A 40 7.31 -18.90 -5.70
C VAL A 40 7.31 -17.40 -5.52
N GLU A 41 6.21 -16.77 -5.90
CA GLU A 41 5.97 -15.33 -5.76
C GLU A 41 4.98 -15.04 -4.65
N ILE A 42 5.07 -13.86 -4.05
CA ILE A 42 4.08 -13.40 -3.08
C ILE A 42 3.10 -12.48 -3.79
N CYS A 43 1.81 -12.78 -3.71
CA CYS A 43 0.78 -11.92 -4.27
C CYS A 43 0.82 -10.55 -3.60
N SER A 44 1.02 -9.49 -4.39
CA SER A 44 1.06 -8.09 -3.96
C SER A 44 -0.17 -7.63 -3.15
N LYS A 45 -1.33 -8.29 -3.34
CA LYS A 45 -2.60 -7.90 -2.71
C LYS A 45 -2.93 -8.70 -1.44
N CYS A 46 -2.80 -10.03 -1.50
CA CYS A 46 -3.27 -10.91 -0.42
C CYS A 46 -2.13 -11.66 0.30
N ASN A 47 -0.87 -11.40 -0.08
CA ASN A 47 0.32 -12.07 0.42
C ASN A 47 0.30 -13.62 0.30
N ALA A 48 -0.61 -14.18 -0.51
CA ALA A 48 -0.61 -15.60 -0.81
C ALA A 48 0.63 -15.97 -1.62
N GLN A 49 1.27 -17.09 -1.27
CA GLN A 49 2.35 -17.66 -2.06
C GLN A 49 1.77 -18.32 -3.32
N VAL A 50 2.23 -17.89 -4.49
CA VAL A 50 1.79 -18.34 -5.81
C VAL A 50 2.98 -18.96 -6.53
N SER A 51 2.85 -20.21 -6.98
CA SER A 51 3.86 -20.83 -7.83
C SER A 51 3.61 -20.42 -9.29
N VAL A 52 4.58 -19.74 -9.90
CA VAL A 52 4.52 -19.20 -11.25
C VAL A 52 5.63 -19.82 -12.09
N ASN A 53 5.32 -20.22 -13.32
CA ASN A 53 6.33 -20.64 -14.27
C ASN A 53 6.83 -19.43 -15.06
N GLU A 54 8.05 -19.02 -14.79
CA GLU A 54 8.67 -17.79 -15.31
C GLU A 54 9.61 -18.10 -16.48
N TRP A 55 9.38 -17.50 -17.63
CA TRP A 55 10.30 -17.54 -18.76
C TRP A 55 11.53 -16.68 -18.50
N GLN A 56 12.72 -17.25 -18.74
CA GLN A 56 14.00 -16.58 -18.52
C GLN A 56 14.89 -16.59 -19.76
N ILE A 57 14.80 -17.62 -20.60
CA ILE A 57 15.49 -17.70 -21.89
C ILE A 57 14.43 -17.99 -22.95
N ILE A 58 14.41 -17.20 -24.03
CA ILE A 58 13.46 -17.32 -25.12
C ILE A 58 14.24 -17.32 -26.43
N ASP A 59 14.20 -18.44 -27.16
CA ASP A 59 14.63 -18.47 -28.54
C ASP A 59 13.49 -17.94 -29.42
N ALA A 60 13.77 -16.84 -30.11
CA ALA A 60 12.83 -16.14 -30.98
C ALA A 60 12.32 -17.00 -32.13
N GLU A 61 13.10 -17.99 -32.59
CA GLU A 61 12.70 -18.90 -33.66
C GLU A 61 11.88 -20.09 -33.13
N GLU A 62 12.11 -20.51 -31.89
CA GLU A 62 11.35 -21.58 -31.24
C GLU A 62 9.98 -21.12 -30.75
N HIS A 63 9.92 -19.91 -30.15
CA HIS A 63 8.75 -19.36 -29.48
C HIS A 63 8.44 -17.93 -29.96
N PRO A 64 8.08 -17.74 -31.24
CA PRO A 64 7.73 -16.42 -31.78
C PRO A 64 6.51 -15.80 -31.06
N GLU A 65 5.59 -16.61 -30.54
CA GLU A 65 4.44 -16.14 -29.76
C GLU A 65 4.84 -15.50 -28.42
N LEU A 66 6.00 -15.85 -27.87
CA LEU A 66 6.51 -15.21 -26.65
C LEU A 66 7.12 -13.85 -26.95
N LEU A 67 7.57 -13.59 -28.19
CA LEU A 67 8.00 -12.25 -28.61
C LEU A 67 6.82 -11.28 -28.68
N GLU A 68 5.66 -11.75 -29.14
CA GLU A 68 4.42 -10.96 -29.09
C GLU A 68 4.06 -10.60 -27.65
N LYS A 69 4.25 -11.53 -26.71
CA LYS A 69 4.07 -11.27 -25.26
C LYS A 69 5.11 -10.33 -24.65
N ILE A 70 6.31 -10.26 -25.23
CA ILE A 70 7.28 -9.22 -24.86
C ILE A 70 6.81 -7.88 -25.43
N GLY A 71 6.29 -7.86 -26.66
CA GLY A 71 5.78 -6.67 -27.35
C GLY A 71 4.55 -6.03 -26.71
N ASP A 72 3.66 -6.83 -26.12
CA ASP A 72 2.49 -6.37 -25.35
C ASP A 72 2.75 -6.22 -23.84
N GLU A 73 4.01 -6.41 -23.42
CA GLU A 73 4.49 -6.34 -22.04
C GLU A 73 3.85 -7.37 -21.07
N SER A 74 3.15 -8.40 -21.58
CA SER A 74 2.48 -9.43 -20.77
C SER A 74 3.33 -10.66 -20.43
N ILE A 75 4.57 -10.70 -20.91
CA ILE A 75 5.46 -11.83 -20.64
C ILE A 75 5.66 -12.00 -19.12
N ASN A 76 5.45 -13.23 -18.64
CA ASN A 76 5.42 -13.62 -17.21
C ASN A 76 4.29 -12.99 -16.37
N ASP A 77 3.22 -12.51 -16.99
CA ASP A 77 1.99 -12.20 -16.27
C ASP A 77 1.36 -13.46 -15.65
N TYR A 78 0.87 -13.35 -14.42
CA TYR A 78 0.13 -14.40 -13.74
C TYR A 78 -1.04 -13.82 -12.93
N HIS A 79 -2.06 -14.64 -12.67
CA HIS A 79 -3.19 -14.27 -11.83
C HIS A 79 -3.08 -15.00 -10.50
N CYS A 80 -3.27 -14.29 -9.40
CA CYS A 80 -3.31 -14.89 -8.08
C CYS A 80 -4.54 -15.82 -7.95
N PRO A 81 -4.36 -17.11 -7.61
CA PRO A 81 -5.49 -18.03 -7.47
C PRO A 81 -6.41 -17.70 -6.30
N THR A 82 -5.91 -16.94 -5.30
CA THR A 82 -6.68 -16.57 -4.10
C THR A 82 -7.56 -15.34 -4.31
N CYS A 83 -7.04 -14.30 -4.96
CA CYS A 83 -7.74 -13.00 -5.05
C CYS A 83 -7.95 -12.50 -6.49
N GLY A 84 -7.51 -13.25 -7.50
CA GLY A 84 -7.65 -12.91 -8.92
C GLY A 84 -6.78 -11.75 -9.41
N THR A 85 -5.96 -11.13 -8.55
CA THR A 85 -5.08 -10.02 -8.94
C THR A 85 -4.09 -10.45 -10.02
N LYS A 86 -4.01 -9.68 -11.09
CA LYS A 86 -2.98 -9.80 -12.14
C LYS A 86 -1.65 -9.23 -11.63
N ASN A 87 -0.59 -10.03 -11.69
CA ASN A 87 0.77 -9.68 -11.29
C ASN A 87 1.74 -10.02 -12.44
N ASN A 88 2.98 -9.51 -12.38
CA ASN A 88 4.07 -9.86 -13.30
C ASN A 88 5.33 -10.12 -12.48
N THR A 89 6.16 -11.10 -12.84
CA THR A 89 7.39 -11.39 -12.09
C THR A 89 8.52 -10.39 -12.32
N ASN A 90 8.40 -9.57 -13.37
CA ASN A 90 9.33 -8.50 -13.76
C ASN A 90 10.81 -8.94 -13.79
N SER A 91 11.06 -10.14 -14.31
CA SER A 91 12.41 -10.73 -14.37
C SER A 91 13.17 -10.38 -15.65
N ILE A 92 14.50 -10.44 -15.57
CA ILE A 92 15.41 -10.35 -16.71
C ILE A 92 15.17 -11.53 -17.66
N ILE A 93 15.09 -11.26 -18.96
CA ILE A 93 14.87 -12.28 -19.99
C ILE A 93 15.98 -12.21 -21.03
N LEU A 94 16.59 -13.34 -21.35
CA LEU A 94 17.50 -13.51 -22.48
C LEU A 94 16.69 -13.91 -23.73
N VAL A 95 16.65 -13.04 -24.72
CA VAL A 95 16.07 -13.30 -26.04
C VAL A 95 17.19 -13.67 -27.01
N PHE A 96 17.14 -14.89 -27.53
CA PHE A 96 18.11 -15.43 -28.48
C PHE A 96 17.59 -15.39 -29.92
N ARG A 97 18.45 -14.96 -30.85
CA ARG A 97 18.13 -14.72 -32.26
C ARG A 97 19.32 -15.19 -33.14
N PRO A 98 19.46 -16.49 -33.40
CA PRO A 98 20.69 -17.09 -33.91
C PRO A 98 21.18 -16.50 -35.25
N ASN A 99 20.27 -16.03 -36.10
CA ASN A 99 20.56 -15.56 -37.45
C ASN A 99 20.59 -14.03 -37.60
N LYS A 100 20.72 -13.29 -36.48
CA LYS A 100 20.70 -11.81 -36.46
C LYS A 100 22.04 -11.21 -36.04
N GLU A 101 22.28 -9.95 -36.42
CA GLU A 101 23.52 -9.22 -36.12
C GLU A 101 23.79 -9.15 -34.60
N PHE A 102 22.71 -9.00 -33.83
CA PHE A 102 22.70 -9.02 -32.36
C PHE A 102 21.96 -10.27 -31.86
N PRO A 103 22.66 -11.39 -31.70
CA PRO A 103 22.04 -12.69 -31.45
C PRO A 103 21.54 -12.86 -30.02
N ILE A 104 22.05 -12.08 -29.08
CA ILE A 104 21.65 -12.17 -27.67
C ILE A 104 21.22 -10.78 -27.20
N ILE A 105 19.95 -10.68 -26.78
CA ILE A 105 19.39 -9.50 -26.16
C ILE A 105 18.95 -9.84 -24.74
N PHE A 106 19.40 -9.08 -23.75
CA PHE A 106 18.81 -9.08 -22.42
C PHE A 106 17.77 -7.99 -22.28
N ARG A 107 16.53 -8.38 -21.99
CA ARG A 107 15.49 -7.49 -21.51
C ARG A 107 15.76 -7.22 -20.03
N ILE A 108 15.93 -5.94 -19.68
CA ILE A 108 16.05 -5.50 -18.29
C ILE A 108 14.73 -4.84 -17.85
N PRO A 109 14.26 -5.15 -16.62
CA PRO A 109 13.15 -4.44 -15.99
C PRO A 109 13.39 -2.93 -15.89
N SER A 110 12.34 -2.12 -15.97
CA SER A 110 12.46 -0.64 -15.95
C SER A 110 12.88 -0.05 -14.59
N ASP A 111 12.90 -0.88 -13.57
CA ASP A 111 13.19 -0.63 -12.15
C ASP A 111 14.47 -1.35 -11.65
N GLY A 112 15.18 -2.07 -12.54
CA GLY A 112 16.39 -2.83 -12.23
C GLY A 112 17.70 -2.12 -12.65
N GLY A 113 18.76 -2.34 -11.88
CA GLY A 113 20.11 -1.80 -12.08
C GLY A 113 21.08 -2.08 -10.91
N GLY A 114 20.84 -3.08 -10.06
CA GLY A 114 21.67 -3.37 -8.88
C GLY A 114 22.66 -4.53 -9.06
N GLU A 115 23.55 -4.76 -8.08
CA GLU A 115 24.50 -5.90 -8.07
C GLU A 115 23.81 -7.26 -8.30
N THR A 116 22.57 -7.40 -7.84
CA THR A 116 21.74 -8.61 -8.04
C THR A 116 21.40 -8.87 -9.52
N ASP A 117 21.26 -7.83 -10.34
CA ASP A 117 20.91 -7.96 -11.75
C ASP A 117 22.10 -8.46 -12.59
N GLU A 118 23.33 -8.10 -12.17
CA GLU A 118 24.56 -8.61 -12.76
C GLU A 118 24.73 -10.10 -12.48
N GLU A 119 24.47 -10.52 -11.24
CA GLU A 119 24.51 -11.93 -10.84
C GLU A 119 23.48 -12.76 -11.61
N ILE A 120 22.24 -12.27 -11.71
CA ILE A 120 21.18 -12.94 -12.47
C ILE A 120 21.55 -13.06 -13.95
N THR A 121 22.01 -11.98 -14.56
CA THR A 121 22.45 -11.96 -15.97
C THR A 121 23.56 -12.98 -16.23
N PHE A 122 24.57 -13.02 -15.34
CA PHE A 122 25.68 -13.96 -15.43
C PHE A 122 25.21 -15.42 -15.31
N LEU A 123 24.32 -15.69 -14.36
CA LEU A 123 23.75 -17.03 -14.17
C LEU A 123 22.94 -17.46 -15.40
N LEU A 124 22.12 -16.58 -15.97
CA LEU A 124 21.35 -16.86 -17.19
C LEU A 124 22.27 -17.13 -18.39
N MET A 125 23.32 -16.35 -18.56
CA MET A 125 24.28 -16.55 -19.65
C MET A 125 25.03 -17.88 -19.52
N LYS A 126 25.49 -18.23 -18.31
CA LYS A 126 26.12 -19.54 -18.05
C LYS A 126 25.15 -20.69 -18.30
N GLN A 127 23.90 -20.54 -17.87
CA GLN A 127 22.87 -21.53 -18.11
C GLN A 127 22.62 -21.71 -19.61
N PHE A 128 22.52 -20.62 -20.36
CA PHE A 128 22.30 -20.65 -21.80
C PHE A 128 23.47 -21.29 -22.56
N GLN A 129 24.71 -20.93 -22.22
CA GLN A 129 25.91 -21.56 -22.76
C GLN A 129 25.91 -23.08 -22.50
N LYS A 130 25.51 -23.50 -21.30
CA LYS A 130 25.39 -24.92 -20.96
C LYS A 130 24.32 -25.63 -21.79
N GLN A 131 23.17 -25.00 -22.07
CA GLN A 131 22.08 -25.60 -22.86
C GLN A 131 22.44 -25.80 -24.33
N LEU A 132 23.26 -24.90 -24.89
CA LEU A 132 23.66 -24.98 -26.29
C LEU A 132 24.81 -25.95 -26.52
N GLU A 133 25.68 -26.17 -25.53
CA GLU A 133 26.85 -27.04 -25.60
C GLU A 133 27.67 -26.79 -26.88
N SER A 134 27.73 -27.76 -27.79
CA SER A 134 28.46 -27.67 -29.07
C SER A 134 27.83 -26.71 -30.09
N ARG A 135 26.61 -26.21 -29.84
CA ARG A 135 25.93 -25.20 -30.68
C ARG A 135 26.28 -23.76 -30.29
N TRP A 136 27.02 -23.57 -29.20
CA TRP A 136 27.47 -22.26 -28.75
C TRP A 136 28.51 -21.65 -29.69
N ASP A 137 28.35 -20.37 -30.07
CA ASP A 137 29.37 -19.59 -30.79
C ASP A 137 29.87 -18.44 -29.90
N ASP A 138 31.18 -18.46 -29.58
CA ASP A 138 31.83 -17.42 -28.77
C ASP A 138 31.74 -16.01 -29.38
N LYS A 139 31.49 -15.90 -30.69
CA LYS A 139 31.26 -14.59 -31.34
C LYS A 139 29.99 -13.91 -30.86
N TRP A 140 28.99 -14.66 -30.40
CA TRP A 140 27.74 -14.09 -29.89
C TRP A 140 27.96 -13.20 -28.66
N PHE A 141 28.99 -13.47 -27.87
CA PHE A 141 29.38 -12.62 -26.73
C PHE A 141 29.80 -11.20 -27.14
N GLN A 142 30.27 -11.00 -28.36
CA GLN A 142 30.78 -9.70 -28.81
C GLN A 142 29.67 -8.69 -29.08
N ASN A 143 28.45 -9.19 -29.33
CA ASN A 143 27.29 -8.41 -29.76
C ASN A 143 26.09 -8.57 -28.81
N VAL A 144 26.35 -8.81 -27.52
CA VAL A 144 25.29 -8.86 -26.49
C VAL A 144 24.75 -7.45 -26.27
N ILE A 145 23.43 -7.30 -26.36
CA ILE A 145 22.75 -6.04 -26.10
C ILE A 145 21.88 -6.18 -24.86
N PHE A 146 21.88 -5.14 -24.04
CA PHE A 146 20.99 -5.01 -22.90
C PHE A 146 20.04 -3.85 -23.19
N ILE A 147 18.75 -4.05 -23.02
CA ILE A 147 17.73 -3.08 -23.41
C ILE A 147 16.57 -3.09 -22.41
N SER A 148 16.04 -1.92 -22.07
CA SER A 148 14.90 -1.81 -21.19
C SER A 148 13.66 -2.43 -21.82
N GLN A 149 12.76 -2.92 -20.97
CA GLN A 149 11.48 -3.50 -21.41
C GLN A 149 10.72 -2.59 -22.38
N VAL A 150 10.60 -1.29 -22.06
CA VAL A 150 9.82 -0.33 -22.87
C VAL A 150 10.39 -0.23 -24.29
N PHE A 151 11.71 -0.14 -24.41
CA PHE A 151 12.36 -0.06 -25.72
C PHE A 151 12.30 -1.37 -26.48
N LEU A 152 12.50 -2.50 -25.81
CA LEU A 152 12.43 -3.81 -26.46
C LEU A 152 11.02 -4.11 -26.96
N ALA A 153 10.00 -3.87 -26.14
CA ALA A 153 8.60 -4.05 -26.52
C ALA A 153 8.25 -3.16 -27.72
N SER A 154 8.64 -1.89 -27.67
CA SER A 154 8.43 -0.94 -28.77
C SER A 154 9.13 -1.37 -30.05
N PHE A 155 10.36 -1.87 -29.94
CA PHE A 155 11.16 -2.36 -31.07
C PHE A 155 10.54 -3.61 -31.69
N ILE A 156 10.19 -4.61 -30.89
CA ILE A 156 9.57 -5.86 -31.35
C ILE A 156 8.23 -5.57 -32.03
N SER A 157 7.34 -4.82 -31.37
CA SER A 157 6.02 -4.46 -31.91
C SER A 157 6.09 -3.62 -33.19
N THR A 158 7.18 -2.88 -33.39
CA THR A 158 7.43 -2.13 -34.62
C THR A 158 7.98 -3.01 -35.75
N SER A 159 8.68 -4.08 -35.40
CA SER A 159 9.37 -4.97 -36.34
C SER A 159 8.50 -6.12 -36.88
N ILE A 160 7.38 -6.42 -36.21
CA ILE A 160 6.43 -7.47 -36.63
C ILE A 160 5.40 -6.84 -37.59
N SER A 161 5.74 -6.74 -38.87
CA SER A 161 4.78 -6.39 -39.93
C SER A 161 4.65 -7.55 -40.93
N THR A 162 3.53 -8.30 -40.88
CA THR A 162 2.95 -9.29 -41.83
C THR A 162 3.82 -10.27 -42.64
N THR A 163 5.14 -10.21 -42.53
CA THR A 163 6.13 -11.17 -43.01
C THR A 163 7.14 -11.26 -41.89
N CYS A 164 7.38 -12.47 -41.39
CA CYS A 164 8.15 -12.78 -40.18
C CYS A 164 9.65 -12.47 -40.35
N THR A 165 9.98 -11.20 -40.56
CA THR A 165 11.34 -10.65 -40.68
C THR A 165 11.29 -9.25 -40.05
N LEU A 166 12.03 -9.05 -38.96
CA LEU A 166 12.22 -7.71 -38.39
C LEU A 166 12.62 -6.74 -39.51
N ASP A 167 12.06 -5.53 -39.52
CA ASP A 167 12.52 -4.46 -40.40
C ASP A 167 14.01 -4.21 -40.15
N GLU A 168 14.86 -4.79 -41.00
CA GLU A 168 16.32 -4.73 -40.88
C GLU A 168 16.83 -3.27 -40.87
N SER A 169 16.03 -2.32 -41.36
CA SER A 169 16.39 -0.91 -41.41
C SER A 169 16.52 -0.25 -40.03
N ILE A 170 15.91 -0.82 -38.98
CA ILE A 170 15.98 -0.30 -37.61
C ILE A 170 16.86 -1.12 -36.65
N GLU A 171 17.41 -2.28 -37.07
CA GLU A 171 18.34 -3.08 -36.23
C GLU A 171 19.60 -2.28 -35.83
N ILE A 172 20.01 -1.32 -36.67
CA ILE A 172 21.10 -0.37 -36.38
C ILE A 172 20.87 0.46 -35.10
N LEU A 173 19.62 0.58 -34.63
CA LEU A 173 19.29 1.32 -33.42
C LEU A 173 19.47 0.49 -32.16
N LEU A 174 19.58 -0.84 -32.22
CA LEU A 174 19.67 -1.70 -31.03
C LEU A 174 20.83 -1.30 -30.08
N PRO A 175 22.07 -1.02 -30.57
CA PRO A 175 23.14 -0.55 -29.70
C PRO A 175 22.82 0.79 -29.02
N ILE A 176 22.13 1.70 -29.74
CA ILE A 176 21.74 3.02 -29.24
C ILE A 176 20.65 2.88 -28.18
N LEU A 177 19.63 2.06 -28.44
CA LEU A 177 18.58 1.79 -27.46
C LEU A 177 19.15 1.11 -26.22
N GLY A 178 20.17 0.26 -26.40
CA GLY A 178 20.89 -0.33 -25.28
C GLY A 178 21.64 0.71 -24.45
N GLU A 179 22.40 1.60 -25.08
CA GLU A 179 23.08 2.71 -24.40
C GLU A 179 22.07 3.63 -23.67
N LEU A 180 20.93 3.94 -24.30
CA LEU A 180 19.85 4.72 -23.68
C LEU A 180 19.20 3.99 -22.49
N SER A 181 19.25 2.66 -22.43
CA SER A 181 18.59 1.89 -21.37
C SER A 181 19.29 2.01 -20.00
N PHE A 182 20.51 2.55 -19.95
CA PHE A 182 21.27 2.70 -18.70
C PHE A 182 21.67 4.15 -18.45
N PRO A 183 20.96 4.87 -17.55
CA PRO A 183 21.23 6.26 -17.23
C PRO A 183 22.66 6.52 -16.73
N GLU A 184 23.25 5.58 -15.98
CA GLU A 184 24.61 5.69 -15.42
C GLU A 184 25.73 5.47 -16.46
N SER A 185 25.41 4.78 -17.56
CA SER A 185 26.39 4.51 -18.64
C SER A 185 26.65 5.74 -19.51
N VAL A 186 25.73 6.71 -19.49
CA VAL A 186 25.79 7.98 -20.22
C VAL A 186 25.77 9.12 -19.21
N ASN A 187 26.89 9.29 -18.50
CA ASN A 187 27.09 10.43 -17.58
C ASN A 187 27.06 11.81 -18.28
N ASP A 188 27.07 11.81 -19.62
CA ASP A 188 26.95 13.01 -20.45
C ASP A 188 25.51 13.13 -21.01
N ILE A 189 24.72 14.00 -20.40
CA ILE A 189 23.32 14.24 -20.79
C ILE A 189 23.22 14.71 -22.26
N ASP A 190 24.20 15.45 -22.77
CA ASP A 190 24.21 15.94 -24.16
C ASP A 190 24.48 14.79 -25.16
N ARG A 191 25.27 13.79 -24.77
CA ARG A 191 25.39 12.53 -25.54
C ARG A 191 24.05 11.81 -25.62
N ARG A 192 23.33 11.72 -24.51
CA ARG A 192 22.01 11.06 -24.45
C ARG A 192 20.99 11.78 -25.35
N ILE A 193 20.97 13.12 -25.34
CA ILE A 193 20.17 13.93 -26.28
C ILE A 193 20.54 13.63 -27.73
N SER A 194 21.84 13.56 -28.04
CA SER A 194 22.34 13.28 -29.39
C SER A 194 21.93 11.89 -29.89
N LEU A 195 21.95 10.89 -29.01
CA LEU A 195 21.51 9.53 -29.30
C LEU A 195 20.01 9.45 -29.57
N CYS A 196 19.19 10.11 -28.73
CA CYS A 196 17.75 10.19 -28.97
C CYS A 196 17.43 10.92 -30.28
N ALA A 197 18.12 12.03 -30.57
CA ALA A 197 17.97 12.76 -31.83
C ALA A 197 18.36 11.92 -33.04
N TYR A 198 19.42 11.11 -32.92
CA TYR A 198 19.80 10.14 -33.95
C TYR A 198 18.69 9.09 -34.14
N GLY A 199 18.19 8.49 -33.06
CA GLY A 199 17.08 7.54 -33.12
C GLY A 199 15.86 8.12 -33.84
N LEU A 200 15.41 9.31 -33.44
CA LEU A 200 14.27 10.02 -34.03
C LEU A 200 14.49 10.45 -35.49
N LYS A 201 15.72 10.45 -36.01
CA LYS A 201 15.99 10.66 -37.44
C LYS A 201 15.64 9.41 -38.26
N HIS A 202 15.76 8.22 -37.66
CA HIS A 202 15.54 6.93 -38.30
C HIS A 202 14.15 6.36 -38.04
N VAL A 203 13.42 6.86 -37.03
CA VAL A 203 12.04 6.47 -36.75
C VAL A 203 11.05 7.60 -37.01
N THR A 204 9.88 7.29 -37.55
CA THR A 204 8.77 8.25 -37.70
C THR A 204 7.51 7.72 -37.04
N ARG A 205 6.61 8.63 -36.62
CA ARG A 205 5.33 8.27 -35.99
C ARG A 205 4.49 7.36 -36.89
N GLU A 206 4.51 7.57 -38.20
CA GLU A 206 3.70 6.82 -39.16
C GLU A 206 4.21 5.39 -39.39
N LYS A 207 5.53 5.20 -39.42
CA LYS A 207 6.15 3.90 -39.70
C LYS A 207 6.44 3.08 -38.44
N HIS A 208 6.80 3.77 -37.37
CA HIS A 208 7.32 3.17 -36.14
C HIS A 208 6.70 3.84 -34.90
N PRO A 209 5.36 3.86 -34.76
CA PRO A 209 4.66 4.69 -33.78
C PRO A 209 5.13 4.45 -32.34
N LEU A 210 5.29 3.20 -31.92
CA LEU A 210 5.66 2.87 -30.55
C LEU A 210 7.09 3.23 -30.22
N LEU A 211 8.03 2.87 -31.10
CA LEU A 211 9.44 3.22 -30.90
C LEU A 211 9.66 4.73 -30.97
N TRP A 212 8.92 5.42 -31.85
CA TRP A 212 8.91 6.88 -31.91
C TRP A 212 8.40 7.49 -30.59
N ALA A 213 7.30 7.00 -30.04
CA ALA A 213 6.78 7.48 -28.75
C ALA A 213 7.77 7.24 -27.60
N SER A 214 8.34 6.04 -27.49
CA SER A 214 9.34 5.69 -26.48
C SER A 214 10.58 6.58 -26.55
N LEU A 215 11.08 6.87 -27.76
CA LEU A 215 12.20 7.80 -27.93
C LEU A 215 11.83 9.24 -27.56
N ASN A 216 10.61 9.72 -27.89
CA ASN A 216 10.17 11.05 -27.45
C ASN A 216 10.06 11.12 -25.92
N ASN A 217 9.53 10.09 -25.25
CA ASN A 217 9.49 10.03 -23.80
C ASN A 217 10.90 10.13 -23.19
N GLU A 218 11.86 9.42 -23.78
CA GLU A 218 13.25 9.43 -23.31
C GLU A 218 13.96 10.75 -23.54
N VAL A 219 13.65 11.46 -24.63
CA VAL A 219 14.07 12.86 -24.78
C VAL A 219 13.53 13.69 -23.63
N GLY A 220 12.23 13.58 -23.34
CA GLY A 220 11.60 14.32 -22.25
C GLY A 220 12.28 14.07 -20.90
N VAL A 221 12.47 12.80 -20.52
CA VAL A 221 13.16 12.41 -19.27
C VAL A 221 14.60 12.93 -19.25
N THR A 222 15.30 12.89 -20.38
CA THR A 222 16.68 13.38 -20.49
C THR A 222 16.76 14.89 -20.21
N PHE A 223 15.84 15.68 -20.78
CA PHE A 223 15.80 17.12 -20.54
C PHE A 223 15.38 17.47 -19.11
N VAL A 224 14.45 16.74 -18.49
CA VAL A 224 14.11 16.89 -17.06
C VAL A 224 15.35 16.72 -16.17
N ASN A 225 16.23 15.78 -16.50
CA ASN A 225 17.43 15.50 -15.71
C ASN A 225 18.61 16.42 -16.05
N ARG A 226 18.51 17.23 -17.10
CA ARG A 226 19.58 18.13 -17.55
C ARG A 226 19.75 19.31 -16.60
N LYS A 227 20.88 19.32 -15.90
CA LYS A 227 21.24 20.39 -14.95
C LYS A 227 21.91 21.60 -15.61
N ASP A 228 22.52 21.40 -16.77
CA ASP A 228 23.18 22.46 -17.54
C ASP A 228 22.18 23.22 -18.42
N GLY A 229 22.47 24.49 -18.69
CA GLY A 229 21.62 25.39 -19.49
C GLY A 229 20.50 26.05 -18.68
N ASP A 230 19.49 26.56 -19.39
CA ASP A 230 18.29 27.12 -18.75
C ASP A 230 17.36 25.98 -18.31
N VAL A 231 17.24 25.81 -17.00
CA VAL A 231 16.43 24.77 -16.36
C VAL A 231 14.94 24.91 -16.74
N ILE A 232 14.45 26.13 -16.94
CA ILE A 232 13.06 26.39 -17.31
C ILE A 232 12.83 25.91 -18.75
N GLU A 233 13.73 26.29 -19.67
CA GLU A 233 13.68 25.85 -21.06
C GLU A 233 13.75 24.32 -21.17
N ASN A 234 14.58 23.66 -20.34
CA ASN A 234 14.67 22.21 -20.29
C ASN A 234 13.31 21.56 -19.94
N PHE A 235 12.58 22.08 -18.95
CA PHE A 235 11.25 21.57 -18.60
C PHE A 235 10.20 21.83 -19.69
N GLU A 236 10.22 23.00 -20.33
CA GLU A 236 9.32 23.32 -21.44
C GLU A 236 9.57 22.39 -22.65
N ILE A 237 10.83 22.13 -22.99
CA ILE A 237 11.22 21.16 -24.00
C ILE A 237 10.70 19.77 -23.61
N ALA A 238 10.93 19.34 -22.37
CA ALA A 238 10.49 18.03 -21.91
C ALA A 238 8.97 17.84 -22.03
N ILE A 239 8.18 18.83 -21.59
CA ILE A 239 6.71 18.81 -21.70
C ILE A 239 6.27 18.61 -23.15
N ASN A 240 6.88 19.32 -24.11
CA ASN A 240 6.56 19.18 -25.52
C ASN A 240 6.82 17.76 -26.04
N TYR A 241 7.91 17.11 -25.59
CA TYR A 241 8.22 15.73 -25.97
C TYR A 241 7.30 14.70 -25.30
N PHE A 242 6.88 14.92 -24.06
CA PHE A 242 5.86 14.08 -23.42
C PHE A 242 4.49 14.22 -24.08
N ILE A 243 4.09 15.43 -24.50
CA ILE A 243 2.85 15.63 -25.27
C ILE A 243 2.89 14.88 -26.59
N LYS A 244 4.01 14.95 -27.34
CA LYS A 244 4.20 14.14 -28.56
C LYS A 244 4.04 12.65 -28.30
N THR A 245 4.57 12.18 -27.19
CA THR A 245 4.46 10.77 -26.77
C THR A 245 2.99 10.34 -26.63
N GLN A 246 2.13 11.20 -26.08
CA GLN A 246 0.70 10.94 -25.91
C GLN A 246 -0.10 10.91 -27.23
N GLU A 247 0.48 11.31 -28.36
CA GLU A 247 -0.16 11.11 -29.68
C GLU A 247 -0.26 9.62 -30.06
N VAL A 248 0.61 8.78 -29.49
CA VAL A 248 0.63 7.33 -29.70
C VAL A 248 0.20 6.59 -28.45
N TRP A 249 0.76 6.95 -27.30
CA TRP A 249 0.39 6.39 -26.01
C TRP A 249 -0.93 7.01 -25.54
N THR A 250 -2.05 6.47 -26.02
CA THR A 250 -3.39 6.91 -25.60
C THR A 250 -3.88 6.08 -24.43
N LYS A 251 -4.80 6.64 -23.63
CA LYS A 251 -5.43 5.95 -22.49
C LYS A 251 -6.04 4.60 -22.88
N GLU A 252 -6.65 4.50 -24.05
CA GLU A 252 -7.36 3.30 -24.50
C GLU A 252 -6.43 2.18 -24.95
N LYS A 253 -5.29 2.52 -25.57
CA LYS A 253 -4.37 1.54 -26.15
C LYS A 253 -3.19 1.21 -25.25
N TYR A 254 -2.68 2.21 -24.53
CA TYR A 254 -1.47 2.14 -23.72
C TYR A 254 -1.66 2.88 -22.39
N PRO A 255 -2.63 2.46 -21.55
CA PRO A 255 -3.03 3.20 -20.34
C PRO A 255 -1.86 3.47 -19.38
N GLN A 256 -0.95 2.50 -19.24
CA GLN A 256 0.21 2.62 -18.35
C GLN A 256 1.22 3.64 -18.86
N GLN A 257 1.60 3.54 -20.14
CA GLN A 257 2.60 4.42 -20.74
C GLN A 257 2.03 5.84 -20.88
N TRP A 258 0.74 5.96 -21.21
CA TRP A 258 0.00 7.22 -21.19
C TRP A 258 0.03 7.88 -19.80
N ALA A 259 -0.29 7.13 -18.75
CA ALA A 259 -0.25 7.63 -17.37
C ALA A 259 1.16 8.01 -16.93
N MET A 260 2.19 7.29 -17.39
CA MET A 260 3.59 7.65 -17.14
C MET A 260 3.94 8.99 -17.80
N ALA A 261 3.60 9.18 -19.08
CA ALA A 261 3.79 10.44 -19.76
C ALA A 261 3.02 11.58 -19.08
N SER A 262 1.76 11.35 -18.68
CA SER A 262 0.97 12.32 -17.91
C SER A 262 1.65 12.69 -16.60
N SER A 263 2.13 11.70 -15.84
CA SER A 263 2.83 11.96 -14.58
C SER A 263 4.12 12.77 -14.77
N ASN A 264 4.87 12.49 -15.84
CA ASN A 264 6.07 13.26 -16.19
C ASN A 264 5.75 14.71 -16.58
N ILE A 265 4.65 14.94 -17.31
CA ILE A 265 4.15 16.30 -17.62
C ILE A 265 3.78 17.02 -16.32
N GLY A 266 3.01 16.38 -15.44
CA GLY A 266 2.61 16.94 -14.15
C GLY A 266 3.82 17.34 -13.30
N SER A 267 4.83 16.48 -13.25
CA SER A 267 6.10 16.74 -12.53
C SER A 267 6.85 17.94 -13.11
N SER A 268 6.96 18.02 -14.43
CA SER A 268 7.65 19.12 -15.11
C SER A 268 6.92 20.45 -14.90
N LEU A 269 5.58 20.45 -15.01
CA LEU A 269 4.75 21.63 -14.73
C LEU A 269 4.86 22.08 -13.27
N TYR A 270 4.91 21.14 -12.32
CA TYR A 270 5.08 21.46 -10.91
C TYR A 270 6.44 22.11 -10.62
N HIS A 271 7.51 21.68 -11.28
CA HIS A 271 8.81 22.38 -11.19
C HIS A 271 8.75 23.82 -11.70
N LEU A 272 8.01 24.07 -12.79
CA LEU A 272 7.78 25.43 -13.30
C LEU A 272 6.92 26.28 -12.34
N LEU A 273 5.92 25.66 -11.71
CA LEU A 273 5.08 26.30 -10.67
C LEU A 273 5.92 26.69 -9.45
N ALA A 274 6.77 25.78 -8.95
CA ALA A 274 7.65 26.02 -7.80
C ALA A 274 8.65 27.16 -8.05
N GLN A 275 9.02 27.39 -9.31
CA GLN A 275 9.86 28.51 -9.73
C GLN A 275 9.08 29.80 -10.06
N ASN A 276 7.76 29.82 -9.80
CA ASN A 276 6.84 30.91 -10.11
C ASN A 276 6.77 31.31 -11.59
N ILE A 277 7.14 30.41 -12.51
CA ILE A 277 7.07 30.64 -13.96
C ILE A 277 5.64 30.54 -14.45
N ILE A 278 4.93 29.51 -13.99
CA ILE A 278 3.48 29.40 -14.15
C ILE A 278 2.81 29.71 -12.80
N GLN A 279 1.58 30.23 -12.85
CA GLN A 279 0.75 30.52 -11.67
C GLN A 279 -0.41 29.53 -11.52
N ASP A 280 -0.63 28.72 -12.55
CA ASP A 280 -1.70 27.72 -12.58
C ASP A 280 -1.27 26.44 -11.88
N TYR A 281 -1.63 26.32 -10.59
CA TYR A 281 -1.36 25.13 -9.79
C TYR A 281 -2.27 23.94 -10.15
N GLU A 282 -3.37 24.18 -10.86
CA GLU A 282 -4.28 23.11 -11.30
C GLU A 282 -3.69 22.36 -12.51
N ALA A 283 -2.83 23.00 -13.29
CA ALA A 283 -2.18 22.40 -14.46
C ALA A 283 -1.42 21.08 -14.14
N PRO A 284 -0.47 21.03 -13.18
CA PRO A 284 0.20 19.77 -12.83
C PRO A 284 -0.78 18.73 -12.25
N ILE A 285 -1.71 19.17 -11.41
CA ILE A 285 -2.71 18.32 -10.75
C ILE A 285 -3.57 17.60 -11.78
N LYS A 286 -4.02 18.29 -12.82
CA LYS A 286 -4.81 17.72 -13.91
C LYS A 286 -4.13 16.51 -14.55
N TYR A 287 -2.84 16.58 -14.82
CA TYR A 287 -2.10 15.48 -15.43
C TYR A 287 -1.82 14.33 -14.47
N TRP A 288 -1.62 14.60 -13.18
CA TRP A 288 -1.51 13.52 -12.19
C TRP A 288 -2.84 12.82 -11.92
N LEU A 289 -3.96 13.55 -11.91
CA LEU A 289 -5.29 12.93 -11.84
C LEU A 289 -5.55 12.02 -13.03
N GLN A 290 -5.13 12.41 -14.24
CA GLN A 290 -5.14 11.53 -15.41
C GLN A 290 -4.27 10.28 -15.18
N ALA A 291 -3.08 10.43 -14.62
CA ALA A 291 -2.20 9.29 -14.33
C ALA A 291 -2.84 8.29 -13.35
N LEU A 292 -3.58 8.78 -12.35
CA LEU A 292 -4.33 7.93 -11.40
C LEU A 292 -5.47 7.13 -12.03
N GLU A 293 -5.90 7.45 -13.26
CA GLU A 293 -6.86 6.62 -13.99
C GLU A 293 -6.29 5.27 -14.40
N ALA A 294 -4.96 5.15 -14.52
CA ALA A 294 -4.27 3.88 -14.78
C ALA A 294 -3.45 3.39 -13.59
N PHE A 295 -2.81 4.29 -12.84
CA PHE A 295 -2.09 3.95 -11.61
C PHE A 295 -3.11 3.80 -10.47
N ASN A 296 -3.47 2.56 -10.15
CA ASN A 296 -4.41 2.26 -9.07
C ASN A 296 -3.76 1.45 -7.94
N GLU A 297 -4.45 1.36 -6.80
CA GLU A 297 -3.99 0.69 -5.57
C GLU A 297 -3.55 -0.78 -5.78
N ASN A 298 -4.15 -1.49 -6.75
CA ASN A 298 -3.94 -2.93 -6.93
C ASN A 298 -2.83 -3.26 -7.93
N THR A 299 -2.64 -2.44 -8.97
CA THR A 299 -1.70 -2.77 -10.06
C THR A 299 -0.39 -2.00 -9.96
N TYR A 300 -0.41 -0.76 -9.46
CA TYR A 300 0.77 0.10 -9.36
C TYR A 300 0.81 0.84 -8.02
N PRO A 301 0.88 0.12 -6.88
CA PRO A 301 0.73 0.72 -5.56
C PRO A 301 1.75 1.83 -5.30
N LEU A 302 3.02 1.64 -5.67
CA LEU A 302 4.04 2.68 -5.48
C LEU A 302 3.77 3.93 -6.32
N LYS A 303 3.42 3.77 -7.61
CA LYS A 303 3.08 4.92 -8.48
C LYS A 303 1.80 5.61 -8.03
N TYR A 304 0.82 4.87 -7.52
CA TYR A 304 -0.40 5.42 -6.93
C TYR A 304 -0.07 6.29 -5.71
N ILE A 305 0.73 5.76 -4.77
CA ILE A 305 1.20 6.49 -3.58
C ILE A 305 1.93 7.77 -3.99
N THR A 306 2.95 7.66 -4.85
CA THR A 306 3.76 8.82 -5.24
C THR A 306 2.93 9.87 -5.99
N THR A 307 2.04 9.46 -6.89
CA THR A 307 1.18 10.39 -7.64
C THR A 307 0.24 11.15 -6.71
N HIS A 308 -0.36 10.46 -5.74
CA HIS A 308 -1.18 11.12 -4.71
C HIS A 308 -0.40 12.12 -3.87
N ARG A 309 0.84 11.78 -3.47
CA ARG A 309 1.71 12.72 -2.76
C ARG A 309 2.03 13.95 -3.59
N MET A 310 2.34 13.79 -4.88
CA MET A 310 2.63 14.92 -5.76
C MET A 310 1.43 15.86 -5.92
N ILE A 311 0.21 15.31 -6.03
CA ILE A 311 -1.01 16.12 -6.06
C ILE A 311 -1.18 16.89 -4.73
N ALA A 312 -0.95 16.23 -3.59
CA ALA A 312 -1.03 16.89 -2.29
C ALA A 312 -0.01 18.03 -2.17
N ASP A 313 1.24 17.80 -2.59
CA ASP A 313 2.30 18.80 -2.61
C ASP A 313 1.89 20.01 -3.46
N ALA A 314 1.29 19.81 -4.63
CA ALA A 314 0.82 20.92 -5.46
C ALA A 314 -0.32 21.71 -4.82
N TYR A 315 -1.27 21.05 -4.14
CA TYR A 315 -2.31 21.75 -3.39
C TYR A 315 -1.76 22.57 -2.21
N ILE A 316 -0.63 22.16 -1.59
CA ILE A 316 0.03 22.97 -0.57
C ILE A 316 0.65 24.23 -1.17
N HIS A 317 1.15 24.16 -2.39
CA HIS A 317 1.80 25.27 -3.10
C HIS A 317 0.81 26.25 -3.74
N THR A 318 -0.48 26.22 -3.36
CA THR A 318 -1.45 27.21 -3.81
C THR A 318 -1.01 28.63 -3.45
N PRO A 319 -1.05 29.60 -4.39
CA PRO A 319 -0.62 30.96 -4.12
C PRO A 319 -1.38 31.61 -2.96
N PHE A 320 -0.65 32.27 -2.05
CA PHE A 320 -1.21 33.03 -0.92
C PHE A 320 -2.08 34.22 -1.35
N THR A 321 -2.06 34.58 -2.63
CA THR A 321 -2.90 35.64 -3.22
C THR A 321 -4.35 35.21 -3.41
N LEU A 322 -4.66 33.92 -3.25
CA LEU A 322 -6.02 33.40 -3.33
C LEU A 322 -6.83 33.75 -2.09
N GLU A 323 -8.15 33.80 -2.23
CA GLU A 323 -9.06 33.99 -1.10
C GLU A 323 -8.86 32.88 -0.06
N ILE A 324 -8.96 33.23 1.23
CA ILE A 324 -8.71 32.31 2.35
C ILE A 324 -9.54 31.01 2.23
N GLY A 325 -10.79 31.11 1.76
CA GLY A 325 -11.64 29.95 1.52
C GLY A 325 -11.09 28.99 0.46
N THR A 326 -10.45 29.51 -0.59
CA THR A 326 -9.81 28.70 -1.64
C THR A 326 -8.57 27.97 -1.09
N ILE A 327 -7.78 28.66 -0.25
CA ILE A 327 -6.61 28.07 0.41
C ILE A 327 -7.04 26.94 1.36
N ALA A 328 -8.08 27.16 2.16
CA ALA A 328 -8.62 26.15 3.06
C ALA A 328 -9.10 24.90 2.29
N GLN A 329 -9.83 25.09 1.18
CA GLN A 329 -10.28 23.99 0.33
C GLN A 329 -9.11 23.22 -0.30
N ALA A 330 -8.07 23.91 -0.76
CA ALA A 330 -6.87 23.28 -1.29
C ALA A 330 -6.15 22.43 -0.23
N GLN A 331 -6.01 22.95 1.00
CA GLN A 331 -5.41 22.20 2.10
C GLN A 331 -6.21 20.95 2.46
N LEU A 332 -7.54 21.02 2.46
CA LEU A 332 -8.39 19.83 2.66
C LEU A 332 -8.19 18.79 1.55
N LYS A 333 -8.06 19.22 0.29
CA LYS A 333 -7.72 18.31 -0.83
C LYS A 333 -6.33 17.71 -0.69
N ALA A 334 -5.35 18.47 -0.20
CA ALA A 334 -4.01 17.95 0.11
C ALA A 334 -4.07 16.85 1.18
N ILE A 335 -4.80 17.08 2.27
CA ILE A 335 -5.02 16.08 3.33
C ILE A 335 -5.65 14.81 2.76
N TYR A 336 -6.69 14.95 1.92
CA TYR A 336 -7.32 13.81 1.25
C TYR A 336 -6.32 12.96 0.48
N HIS A 337 -5.49 13.59 -0.38
CA HIS A 337 -4.53 12.84 -1.19
C HIS A 337 -3.39 12.23 -0.36
N TYR A 338 -2.91 12.90 0.68
CA TYR A 338 -1.96 12.28 1.61
C TYR A 338 -2.57 11.09 2.37
N LYS A 339 -3.85 11.13 2.74
CA LYS A 339 -4.55 9.98 3.34
C LYS A 339 -4.67 8.81 2.35
N CYS A 340 -4.98 9.08 1.08
CA CYS A 340 -4.97 8.06 0.02
C CYS A 340 -3.59 7.38 -0.10
N ALA A 341 -2.51 8.16 -0.10
CA ALA A 341 -1.15 7.63 -0.08
C ALA A 341 -0.86 6.83 1.21
N GLN A 342 -1.25 7.34 2.36
CA GLN A 342 -1.01 6.74 3.68
C GLN A 342 -1.65 5.35 3.81
N LYS A 343 -2.82 5.12 3.19
CA LYS A 343 -3.55 3.85 3.24
C LYS A 343 -2.71 2.65 2.78
N LEU A 344 -1.81 2.85 1.83
CA LEU A 344 -0.93 1.79 1.29
C LEU A 344 0.49 1.84 1.87
N LEU A 345 0.81 2.85 2.68
CA LEU A 345 2.12 2.99 3.29
C LEU A 345 2.18 2.25 4.62
N SER A 346 3.12 1.32 4.73
CA SER A 346 3.51 0.72 6.00
C SER A 346 4.96 1.06 6.33
N ARG A 347 5.24 1.30 7.61
CA ARG A 347 6.60 1.61 8.06
C ARG A 347 7.58 0.45 7.83
N THR A 348 7.07 -0.78 7.74
CA THR A 348 7.87 -1.98 7.45
C THR A 348 8.22 -2.12 5.98
N SER A 349 7.32 -1.74 5.06
CA SER A 349 7.55 -1.90 3.61
C SER A 349 8.19 -0.66 2.97
N TYR A 350 7.85 0.54 3.44
CA TYR A 350 8.31 1.81 2.86
C TYR A 350 8.68 2.85 3.93
N PRO A 351 9.69 2.61 4.78
CA PRO A 351 9.98 3.43 5.96
C PRO A 351 10.20 4.91 5.62
N GLU A 352 11.04 5.21 4.62
CA GLU A 352 11.37 6.60 4.25
C GLU A 352 10.17 7.36 3.68
N ILE A 353 9.38 6.71 2.81
CA ILE A 353 8.20 7.31 2.18
C ILE A 353 7.11 7.51 3.24
N TYR A 354 6.93 6.55 4.13
CA TYR A 354 6.00 6.61 5.25
C TYR A 354 6.33 7.79 6.19
N ASP A 355 7.57 7.88 6.66
CA ASP A 355 7.98 8.91 7.62
C ASP A 355 7.87 10.30 6.98
N LYS A 356 8.26 10.45 5.71
CA LYS A 356 8.11 11.71 4.98
C LYS A 356 6.64 12.10 4.77
N ASN A 357 5.80 11.17 4.30
CA ASN A 357 4.37 11.42 4.09
C ASN A 357 3.66 11.83 5.39
N THR A 358 4.01 11.17 6.50
CA THR A 358 3.46 11.47 7.82
C THR A 358 3.86 12.87 8.28
N SER A 359 5.13 13.25 8.10
CA SER A 359 5.62 14.60 8.42
C SER A 359 4.92 15.69 7.59
N ASP A 360 4.80 15.48 6.28
CA ASP A 360 4.16 16.43 5.38
C ASP A 360 2.66 16.60 5.75
N LEU A 361 1.97 15.48 5.98
CA LEU A 361 0.57 15.47 6.41
C LEU A 361 0.34 16.22 7.72
N ILE A 362 1.20 16.01 8.72
CA ILE A 362 1.17 16.75 9.99
C ILE A 362 1.24 18.27 9.76
N LEU A 363 2.16 18.73 8.91
CA LEU A 363 2.32 20.15 8.62
C LEU A 363 1.07 20.74 7.97
N VAL A 364 0.44 20.01 7.05
CA VAL A 364 -0.81 20.45 6.41
C VAL A 364 -1.95 20.52 7.41
N TYR A 365 -2.07 19.55 8.33
CA TYR A 365 -3.07 19.62 9.41
C TYR A 365 -2.90 20.88 10.25
N GLU A 366 -1.68 21.18 10.69
CA GLU A 366 -1.42 22.37 11.52
C GLU A 366 -1.75 23.68 10.78
N ASN A 367 -1.36 23.78 9.52
CA ASN A 367 -1.68 24.94 8.69
C ASN A 367 -3.20 25.09 8.48
N CYS A 368 -3.89 23.98 8.18
CA CYS A 368 -5.34 23.97 7.95
C CYS A 368 -6.12 24.36 9.20
N ILE A 369 -5.72 23.82 10.36
CA ILE A 369 -6.29 24.17 11.67
C ILE A 369 -6.09 25.66 11.95
N MET A 370 -4.89 26.19 11.71
CA MET A 370 -4.60 27.62 11.91
C MET A 370 -5.53 28.50 11.05
N VAL A 371 -5.71 28.15 9.76
CA VAL A 371 -6.62 28.87 8.85
C VAL A 371 -8.06 28.79 9.34
N HIS A 372 -8.55 27.60 9.68
CA HIS A 372 -9.93 27.42 10.14
C HIS A 372 -10.20 28.18 11.44
N ARG A 373 -9.26 28.18 12.39
CA ARG A 373 -9.38 28.98 13.63
C ARG A 373 -9.48 30.48 13.35
N ASN A 374 -8.68 30.99 12.41
CA ASN A 374 -8.75 32.39 12.01
C ASN A 374 -10.10 32.72 11.34
N CYS A 375 -10.64 31.81 10.52
CA CYS A 375 -11.97 31.94 9.95
C CYS A 375 -13.05 31.99 11.04
N ILE A 376 -13.02 31.05 11.99
CA ILE A 376 -13.96 31.01 13.12
C ILE A 376 -13.92 32.32 13.90
N LEU A 377 -12.74 32.78 14.32
CA LEU A 377 -12.56 34.05 15.04
C LEU A 377 -13.10 35.25 14.25
N THR A 378 -12.83 35.29 12.94
CA THR A 378 -13.29 36.38 12.08
C THR A 378 -14.81 36.40 11.98
N VAL A 379 -15.44 35.25 11.77
CA VAL A 379 -16.90 35.15 11.68
C VAL A 379 -17.56 35.49 13.03
N GLU A 380 -17.02 34.99 14.14
CA GLU A 380 -17.52 35.29 15.49
C GLU A 380 -17.41 36.76 15.89
N LEU A 381 -16.40 37.47 15.37
CA LEU A 381 -16.21 38.91 15.59
C LEU A 381 -17.11 39.76 14.69
N LEU A 382 -17.31 39.34 13.43
CA LEU A 382 -18.06 40.14 12.47
C LEU A 382 -19.57 40.09 12.69
N ARG A 383 -20.12 38.98 13.23
CA ARG A 383 -21.53 38.65 13.60
C ARG A 383 -22.66 39.07 12.64
N ASP A 384 -22.61 40.22 12.00
CA ASP A 384 -23.58 40.76 11.06
C ASP A 384 -23.30 40.23 9.64
N GLY A 385 -24.25 39.46 9.09
CA GLY A 385 -24.31 39.11 7.66
C GLY A 385 -23.65 37.79 7.26
N VAL A 386 -23.07 37.02 8.19
CA VAL A 386 -22.60 35.65 7.91
C VAL A 386 -23.74 34.66 8.16
N PRO A 387 -24.07 33.78 7.20
CA PRO A 387 -25.05 32.72 7.40
C PRO A 387 -24.74 31.87 8.64
N GLU A 388 -25.74 31.69 9.53
CA GLU A 388 -25.60 30.96 10.80
C GLU A 388 -25.15 29.50 10.62
N ASN A 389 -25.33 28.92 9.44
CA ASN A 389 -24.95 27.54 9.12
C ASN A 389 -23.44 27.36 8.83
N ILE A 390 -22.68 28.43 8.59
CA ILE A 390 -21.26 28.33 8.22
C ILE A 390 -20.37 28.07 9.44
N ILE A 391 -20.69 28.68 10.58
CA ILE A 391 -19.89 28.57 11.82
C ILE A 391 -19.79 27.11 12.32
N PRO A 392 -20.90 26.34 12.40
CA PRO A 392 -20.86 24.97 12.88
C PRO A 392 -20.06 24.02 11.98
N GLU A 393 -20.10 24.23 10.66
CA GLU A 393 -19.31 23.45 9.69
C GLU A 393 -17.80 23.67 9.88
N PHE A 394 -17.38 24.91 10.13
CA PHE A 394 -15.98 25.20 10.46
C PHE A 394 -15.57 24.53 11.78
N TYR A 395 -16.43 24.56 12.80
CA TYR A 395 -16.16 23.88 14.06
C TYR A 395 -16.01 22.37 13.87
N PHE A 396 -16.93 21.74 13.14
CA PHE A 396 -16.90 20.32 12.84
C PHE A 396 -15.64 19.92 12.07
N THR A 397 -15.34 20.62 10.98
CA THR A 397 -14.15 20.35 10.17
C THR A 397 -12.87 20.52 11.00
N THR A 398 -12.80 21.59 11.82
CA THR A 398 -11.66 21.80 12.72
C THR A 398 -11.51 20.69 13.75
N ALA A 399 -12.63 20.16 14.25
CA ALA A 399 -12.63 19.05 15.20
C ALA A 399 -12.07 17.76 14.58
N GLU A 400 -12.48 17.43 13.34
CA GLU A 400 -11.92 16.30 12.60
C GLU A 400 -10.41 16.44 12.37
N LEU A 401 -9.96 17.65 11.99
CA LEU A 401 -8.53 17.95 11.80
C LEU A 401 -7.73 17.74 13.10
N TYR A 402 -8.24 18.23 14.24
CA TYR A 402 -7.60 18.02 15.54
C TYR A 402 -7.58 16.55 15.96
N PHE A 403 -8.67 15.82 15.72
CA PHE A 403 -8.77 14.39 16.04
C PHE A 403 -7.74 13.57 15.26
N ASP A 404 -7.64 13.80 13.94
CA ASP A 404 -6.65 13.12 13.11
C ASP A 404 -5.21 13.48 13.52
N LEU A 405 -4.94 14.77 13.76
CA LEU A 405 -3.63 15.24 14.20
C LEU A 405 -3.25 14.65 15.56
N ALA A 406 -4.23 14.48 16.45
CA ALA A 406 -4.02 13.84 17.74
C ALA A 406 -3.62 12.36 17.59
N LYS A 407 -4.22 11.62 16.66
CA LYS A 407 -3.82 10.24 16.35
C LYS A 407 -2.37 10.16 15.84
N LEU A 408 -1.97 11.09 14.98
CA LEU A 408 -0.62 11.13 14.42
C LEU A 408 0.46 11.53 15.44
N LYS A 409 0.14 12.50 16.32
CA LYS A 409 1.11 13.03 17.30
C LYS A 409 1.01 12.41 18.69
N ASN A 410 -0.01 11.59 18.94
CA ASN A 410 -0.41 11.16 20.27
C ASN A 410 -0.53 12.34 21.26
N SER A 411 -1.26 13.39 20.85
CA SER A 411 -1.33 14.67 21.58
C SER A 411 -2.63 14.82 22.36
N LYS A 412 -2.53 14.92 23.70
CA LYS A 412 -3.68 15.16 24.59
C LYS A 412 -4.35 16.51 24.31
N ASP A 413 -3.56 17.57 24.14
CA ASP A 413 -4.07 18.92 23.88
C ASP A 413 -4.94 18.96 22.61
N ASN A 414 -4.51 18.25 21.55
CA ASN A 414 -5.29 18.17 20.32
C ASN A 414 -6.60 17.41 20.51
N ILE A 415 -6.63 16.35 21.33
CA ILE A 415 -7.89 15.66 21.68
C ILE A 415 -8.83 16.62 22.43
N GLU A 416 -8.32 17.37 23.40
CA GLU A 416 -9.14 18.34 24.15
C GLU A 416 -9.70 19.43 23.22
N GLN A 417 -8.91 19.90 22.25
CA GLN A 417 -9.40 20.83 21.23
C GLN A 417 -10.44 20.19 20.29
N ALA A 418 -10.27 18.93 19.89
CA ALA A 418 -11.25 18.21 19.08
C ALA A 418 -12.60 18.10 19.81
N ILE A 419 -12.58 17.69 21.08
CA ILE A 419 -13.78 17.60 21.94
C ILE A 419 -14.48 18.97 22.02
N LEU A 420 -13.72 20.03 22.29
CA LEU A 420 -14.25 21.39 22.38
C LEU A 420 -14.94 21.81 21.07
N CYS A 421 -14.28 21.59 19.93
CA CYS A 421 -14.82 21.96 18.63
C CYS A 421 -16.07 21.13 18.25
N PHE A 422 -16.10 19.83 18.54
CA PHE A 422 -17.30 19.02 18.32
C PHE A 422 -18.49 19.48 19.17
N HIS A 423 -18.28 19.79 20.45
CA HIS A 423 -19.36 20.32 21.30
C HIS A 423 -19.88 21.66 20.79
N LYS A 424 -18.99 22.56 20.36
CA LYS A 424 -19.39 23.83 19.74
C LYS A 424 -20.20 23.62 18.46
N ALA A 425 -19.84 22.63 17.63
CA ALA A 425 -20.65 22.28 16.46
C ALA A 425 -22.04 21.76 16.86
N LEU A 426 -22.12 20.94 17.91
CA LEU A 426 -23.36 20.37 18.46
C LEU A 426 -24.27 21.41 19.17
N GLU A 427 -23.80 22.61 19.47
CA GLU A 427 -24.68 23.71 19.91
C GLU A 427 -25.64 24.14 18.79
N TYR A 428 -25.32 23.85 17.54
CA TYR A 428 -26.09 24.23 16.35
C TYR A 428 -26.63 23.02 15.58
N PHE A 429 -25.81 21.99 15.44
CA PHE A 429 -26.25 20.73 14.86
C PHE A 429 -27.15 20.03 15.86
N THR A 430 -28.40 19.82 15.47
CA THR A 430 -29.38 19.07 16.23
C THR A 430 -29.92 17.94 15.36
N VAL A 431 -30.52 16.94 16.01
CA VAL A 431 -31.18 15.83 15.31
C VAL A 431 -32.26 16.32 14.32
N ASP A 432 -32.89 17.47 14.57
CA ASP A 432 -33.97 18.00 13.72
C ASP A 432 -33.45 18.81 12.52
N ASN A 433 -32.34 19.53 12.69
CA ASN A 433 -31.85 20.48 11.67
C ASN A 433 -30.74 19.89 10.78
N TYR A 434 -29.84 19.10 11.36
CA TYR A 434 -28.68 18.50 10.68
C TYR A 434 -28.41 17.09 11.23
N PRO A 435 -29.33 16.13 11.00
CA PRO A 435 -29.25 14.80 11.59
C PRO A 435 -27.96 14.05 11.24
N ASP A 436 -27.43 14.28 10.03
CA ASP A 436 -26.17 13.73 9.54
C ASP A 436 -24.98 14.25 10.34
N LYS A 437 -24.79 15.58 10.39
CA LYS A 437 -23.67 16.18 11.11
C LYS A 437 -23.78 16.00 12.62
N TRP A 438 -24.99 16.01 13.15
CA TRP A 438 -25.23 15.68 14.55
C TRP A 438 -24.86 14.22 14.87
N GLY A 439 -25.26 13.26 14.02
CA GLY A 439 -24.90 11.85 14.16
C GLY A 439 -23.38 11.62 14.07
N GLU A 440 -22.74 12.19 13.05
CA GLU A 440 -21.28 12.11 12.84
C GLU A 440 -20.49 12.72 14.01
N ALA A 441 -20.88 13.90 14.50
CA ALA A 441 -20.18 14.56 15.61
C ALA A 441 -20.26 13.71 16.90
N ASN A 442 -21.42 13.11 17.18
CA ASN A 442 -21.58 12.19 18.30
C ASN A 442 -20.77 10.90 18.11
N TYR A 443 -20.66 10.38 16.89
CA TYR A 443 -19.80 9.23 16.58
C TYR A 443 -18.33 9.53 16.90
N TYR A 444 -17.80 10.67 16.43
CA TYR A 444 -16.41 11.04 16.72
C TYR A 444 -16.18 11.28 18.21
N LEU A 445 -17.13 11.93 18.92
CA LEU A 445 -17.02 12.11 20.37
C LEU A 445 -16.99 10.78 21.11
N ALA A 446 -17.85 9.82 20.74
CA ALA A 446 -17.84 8.47 21.32
C ALA A 446 -16.46 7.81 21.15
N LYS A 447 -15.90 7.87 19.93
CA LYS A 447 -14.56 7.34 19.63
C LYS A 447 -13.46 8.03 20.42
N ILE A 448 -13.50 9.35 20.52
CA ILE A 448 -12.53 10.12 21.31
C ILE A 448 -12.57 9.68 22.77
N TYR A 449 -13.77 9.54 23.36
CA TYR A 449 -13.89 9.14 24.75
C TYR A 449 -13.45 7.70 24.99
N GLN A 450 -13.71 6.79 24.04
CA GLN A 450 -13.27 5.40 24.13
C GLN A 450 -11.74 5.29 24.08
N ASP A 451 -11.13 5.90 23.06
CA ASP A 451 -9.73 5.64 22.73
C ASP A 451 -8.75 6.51 23.54
N PHE A 452 -9.10 7.76 23.85
CA PHE A 452 -8.15 8.77 24.33
C PHE A 452 -8.45 9.32 25.73
N TYR A 453 -9.70 9.23 26.21
CA TYR A 453 -10.03 9.74 27.53
C TYR A 453 -9.49 8.78 28.60
N ARG A 454 -8.68 9.31 29.52
CA ARG A 454 -7.94 8.55 30.55
C ARG A 454 -8.18 9.10 31.97
N ASP A 455 -9.13 10.02 32.12
CA ASP A 455 -9.52 10.56 33.43
C ASP A 455 -10.43 9.55 34.17
N ASP A 456 -11.48 10.03 34.85
CA ASP A 456 -12.43 9.16 35.57
C ASP A 456 -13.05 8.12 34.64
N ALA A 457 -12.80 6.84 34.94
CA ALA A 457 -13.25 5.70 34.14
C ALA A 457 -14.77 5.60 34.05
N ILE A 458 -15.50 5.91 35.13
CA ILE A 458 -16.96 5.86 35.13
C ILE A 458 -17.53 6.97 34.26
N GLU A 459 -16.96 8.17 34.36
CA GLU A 459 -17.37 9.29 33.51
C GLU A 459 -17.07 9.01 32.04
N ARG A 460 -15.94 8.37 31.74
CA ARG A 460 -15.60 7.90 30.40
C ARG A 460 -16.70 6.99 29.85
N TYR A 461 -17.07 5.93 30.58
CA TYR A 461 -18.07 4.96 30.13
C TYR A 461 -19.41 5.64 29.86
N LYS A 462 -19.86 6.52 30.75
CA LYS A 462 -21.10 7.28 30.55
C LYS A 462 -21.07 8.11 29.28
N LYS A 463 -19.96 8.79 29.00
CA LYS A 463 -19.81 9.61 27.79
C LYS A 463 -19.77 8.77 26.51
N VAL A 464 -19.06 7.64 26.53
CA VAL A 464 -19.04 6.69 25.40
C VAL A 464 -20.46 6.20 25.12
N ILE A 465 -21.19 5.77 26.15
CA ILE A 465 -22.56 5.27 26.01
C ILE A 465 -23.51 6.36 25.49
N ASP A 466 -23.51 7.54 26.11
CA ASP A 466 -24.40 8.66 25.73
C ASP A 466 -24.17 9.12 24.29
N HIS A 467 -22.92 9.35 23.90
CA HIS A 467 -22.61 9.78 22.54
C HIS A 467 -22.83 8.66 21.50
N SER A 468 -22.55 7.40 21.84
CA SER A 468 -22.82 6.28 20.93
C SER A 468 -24.32 6.07 20.69
N GLN A 469 -25.14 6.17 21.75
CA GLN A 469 -26.60 6.11 21.65
C GLN A 469 -27.16 7.25 20.79
N LYS A 470 -26.62 8.47 20.95
CA LYS A 470 -26.99 9.60 20.08
C LYS A 470 -26.63 9.34 18.62
N ALA A 471 -25.40 8.89 18.35
CA ALA A 471 -24.95 8.56 17.01
C ALA A 471 -25.83 7.48 16.35
N LEU A 472 -26.21 6.44 17.10
CA LEU A 472 -27.06 5.35 16.62
C LEU A 472 -28.40 5.81 16.04
N ILE A 473 -29.03 6.86 16.60
CA ILE A 473 -30.30 7.42 16.07
C ILE A 473 -30.16 7.77 14.57
N TYR A 474 -29.01 8.32 14.18
CA TYR A 474 -28.72 8.65 12.79
C TYR A 474 -28.37 7.41 11.96
N PHE A 475 -27.43 6.58 12.41
CA PHE A 475 -26.96 5.44 11.61
C PHE A 475 -28.03 4.35 11.43
N GLU A 476 -28.89 4.11 12.42
CA GLU A 476 -30.01 3.18 12.34
C GLU A 476 -31.06 3.66 11.33
N SER A 477 -31.42 4.94 11.37
CA SER A 477 -32.43 5.51 10.47
C SER A 477 -32.00 5.51 8.99
N HIS A 478 -30.70 5.42 8.72
CA HIS A 478 -30.12 5.40 7.37
C HIS A 478 -29.61 4.01 6.95
N GLY A 479 -29.79 2.98 7.77
CA GLY A 479 -29.43 1.60 7.45
C GLY A 479 -27.91 1.35 7.35
N ILE A 480 -27.10 2.14 8.05
CA ILE A 480 -25.63 2.07 8.01
C ILE A 480 -25.16 1.02 9.02
N SER A 481 -25.31 -0.26 8.68
CA SER A 481 -25.11 -1.39 9.60
C SER A 481 -23.68 -1.49 10.16
N ALA A 482 -22.66 -1.13 9.40
CA ALA A 482 -21.26 -1.22 9.83
C ALA A 482 -20.97 -0.29 11.02
N ASN A 483 -21.38 0.99 10.93
CA ASN A 483 -21.23 1.95 12.02
C ASN A 483 -22.09 1.55 13.24
N CYS A 484 -23.30 1.02 13.01
CA CYS A 484 -24.13 0.52 14.11
C CYS A 484 -23.46 -0.66 14.85
N SER A 485 -22.89 -1.63 14.14
CA SER A 485 -22.17 -2.76 14.75
C SER A 485 -21.02 -2.27 15.63
N GLU A 486 -20.24 -1.32 15.13
CA GLU A 486 -19.13 -0.71 15.87
C GLU A 486 -19.60 0.06 17.11
N LEU A 487 -20.64 0.89 16.99
CA LEU A 487 -21.19 1.66 18.11
C LEU A 487 -21.80 0.75 19.18
N TYR A 488 -22.51 -0.31 18.79
CA TYR A 488 -23.01 -1.30 19.75
C TYR A 488 -21.87 -2.05 20.44
N HIS A 489 -20.80 -2.38 19.73
CA HIS A 489 -19.60 -2.95 20.33
C HIS A 489 -19.01 -2.02 21.40
N ASP A 490 -18.85 -0.73 21.09
CA ASP A 490 -18.27 0.25 22.01
C ASP A 490 -19.15 0.46 23.25
N ILE A 491 -20.48 0.51 23.10
CA ILE A 491 -21.43 0.54 24.22
C ILE A 491 -21.29 -0.74 25.06
N GLY A 492 -21.26 -1.90 24.41
CA GLY A 492 -21.14 -3.20 25.08
C GLY A 492 -19.84 -3.31 25.88
N LEU A 493 -18.73 -2.83 25.32
CA LEU A 493 -17.43 -2.77 25.98
C LEU A 493 -17.42 -1.78 27.15
N ALA A 494 -18.01 -0.59 26.99
CA ALA A 494 -18.12 0.39 28.08
C ALA A 494 -18.91 -0.18 29.27
N TYR A 495 -20.01 -0.88 29.03
CA TYR A 495 -20.76 -1.58 30.09
C TYR A 495 -19.97 -2.73 30.72
N LEU A 496 -19.23 -3.50 29.92
CA LEU A 496 -18.39 -4.60 30.41
C LEU A 496 -17.31 -4.08 31.34
N GLU A 497 -16.57 -3.05 30.93
CA GLU A 497 -15.50 -2.46 31.73
C GLU A 497 -16.03 -1.78 33.00
N TRP A 498 -17.20 -1.15 32.93
CA TRP A 498 -17.88 -0.58 34.10
C TRP A 498 -18.27 -1.67 35.10
N SER A 499 -18.64 -2.87 34.63
CA SER A 499 -19.09 -3.97 35.47
C SER A 499 -17.98 -4.67 36.30
N ASN A 500 -16.70 -4.30 36.13
CA ASN A 500 -15.54 -4.83 36.88
C ASN A 500 -15.57 -4.41 38.39
N GLY A 501 -16.56 -4.92 39.12
CA GLY A 501 -16.96 -4.56 40.49
C GLY A 501 -18.38 -5.03 40.87
N VAL A 502 -19.13 -5.53 39.88
CA VAL A 502 -20.42 -6.25 39.87
C VAL A 502 -21.66 -5.41 40.18
N VAL A 503 -22.21 -4.83 39.11
CA VAL A 503 -23.63 -4.45 39.00
C VAL A 503 -24.25 -5.36 37.93
N GLU A 504 -25.05 -6.34 38.35
CA GLU A 504 -25.67 -7.37 37.50
C GLU A 504 -26.30 -6.82 36.21
N GLN A 505 -27.01 -5.69 36.32
CA GLN A 505 -27.65 -5.03 35.17
C GLN A 505 -26.66 -4.60 34.08
N GLN A 506 -25.50 -4.06 34.45
CA GLN A 506 -24.52 -3.56 33.48
C GLN A 506 -23.94 -4.69 32.64
N LEU A 507 -23.76 -5.86 33.24
CA LEU A 507 -23.23 -7.01 32.53
C LEU A 507 -24.26 -7.59 31.54
N GLU A 508 -25.54 -7.62 31.91
CA GLU A 508 -26.60 -8.01 30.96
C GLU A 508 -26.77 -6.97 29.84
N ASP A 509 -26.65 -5.67 30.14
CA ASP A 509 -26.65 -4.61 29.13
C ASP A 509 -25.45 -4.78 28.17
N SER A 510 -24.26 -5.12 28.68
CA SER A 510 -23.08 -5.43 27.87
C SER A 510 -23.35 -6.59 26.90
N ILE A 511 -23.85 -7.71 27.40
CA ILE A 511 -24.19 -8.89 26.58
C ILE A 511 -25.25 -8.53 25.54
N HIS A 512 -26.26 -7.75 25.91
CA HIS A 512 -27.29 -7.29 24.99
C HIS A 512 -26.69 -6.51 23.81
N TYR A 513 -25.89 -5.49 24.09
CA TYR A 513 -25.28 -4.65 23.06
C TYR A 513 -24.23 -5.40 22.22
N LEU A 514 -23.42 -6.27 22.82
CA LEU A 514 -22.46 -7.09 22.07
C LEU A 514 -23.16 -8.08 21.12
N ASN A 515 -24.32 -8.64 21.51
CA ASN A 515 -25.13 -9.46 20.60
C ASN A 515 -25.73 -8.63 19.45
N LEU A 516 -26.15 -7.39 19.69
CA LEU A 516 -26.57 -6.49 18.61
C LEU A 516 -25.42 -6.18 17.65
N ALA A 517 -24.22 -5.96 18.18
CA ALA A 517 -23.02 -5.75 17.40
C ALA A 517 -22.71 -6.95 16.50
N ASP A 518 -22.75 -8.16 17.05
CA ASP A 518 -22.49 -9.42 16.32
C ASP A 518 -23.49 -9.62 15.17
N ASN A 519 -24.78 -9.44 15.43
CA ASN A 519 -25.84 -9.61 14.43
C ASN A 519 -25.70 -8.67 13.22
N LEU A 520 -25.09 -7.50 13.40
CA LEU A 520 -24.88 -6.52 12.34
C LEU A 520 -23.49 -6.57 11.72
N CYS A 521 -22.55 -7.30 12.34
CA CYS A 521 -21.16 -7.32 11.90
C CYS A 521 -21.03 -8.12 10.59
N ASN A 522 -20.37 -7.53 9.59
CA ASN A 522 -20.02 -8.24 8.37
C ASN A 522 -18.57 -8.76 8.47
N ILE A 523 -18.42 -10.08 8.65
CA ILE A 523 -17.14 -10.76 8.81
C ILE A 523 -16.22 -10.56 7.60
N GLU A 524 -16.76 -10.48 6.38
CA GLU A 524 -15.95 -10.27 5.17
C GLU A 524 -15.38 -8.85 5.10
N GLN A 525 -16.10 -7.87 5.63
CA GLN A 525 -15.70 -6.46 5.60
C GLN A 525 -14.82 -6.08 6.79
N ASN A 526 -15.08 -6.63 7.98
CA ASN A 526 -14.33 -6.30 9.19
C ASN A 526 -14.12 -7.54 10.09
N PRO A 527 -13.25 -8.48 9.69
CA PRO A 527 -13.01 -9.71 10.44
C PRO A 527 -12.39 -9.45 11.82
N GLN A 528 -11.66 -8.35 11.98
CA GLN A 528 -11.03 -7.97 13.25
C GLN A 528 -12.05 -7.49 14.27
N LEU A 529 -12.98 -6.61 13.87
CA LEU A 529 -14.08 -6.18 14.75
C LEU A 529 -14.92 -7.37 15.19
N TRP A 530 -15.22 -8.30 14.26
CA TRP A 530 -15.96 -9.51 14.61
C TRP A 530 -15.22 -10.32 15.68
N ALA A 531 -13.91 -10.56 15.51
CA ALA A 531 -13.11 -11.27 16.51
C ALA A 531 -13.13 -10.56 17.89
N MET A 532 -13.08 -9.23 17.92
CA MET A 532 -13.19 -8.45 19.16
C MET A 532 -14.56 -8.57 19.83
N ILE A 533 -15.65 -8.56 19.04
CA ILE A 533 -17.01 -8.77 19.55
C ILE A 533 -17.12 -10.16 20.20
N GLN A 534 -16.64 -11.20 19.51
CA GLN A 534 -16.63 -12.57 20.04
C GLN A 534 -15.79 -12.69 21.32
N HIS A 535 -14.61 -12.07 21.35
CA HIS A 535 -13.77 -12.02 22.55
C HIS A 535 -14.53 -11.39 23.73
N ASN A 536 -15.13 -10.21 23.53
CA ASN A 536 -15.82 -9.47 24.57
C ASN A 536 -17.09 -10.20 25.05
N LEU A 537 -17.83 -10.87 24.17
CA LEU A 537 -18.91 -11.77 24.56
C LEU A 537 -18.39 -12.89 25.46
N GLY A 538 -17.26 -13.49 25.09
CA GLY A 538 -16.59 -14.50 25.91
C GLY A 538 -16.29 -13.99 27.32
N VAL A 539 -15.65 -12.82 27.43
CA VAL A 539 -15.36 -12.18 28.73
C VAL A 539 -16.65 -11.91 29.51
N ALA A 540 -17.67 -11.35 28.89
CA ALA A 540 -18.94 -11.05 29.55
C ALA A 540 -19.61 -12.32 30.13
N TYR A 541 -19.60 -13.44 29.38
CA TYR A 541 -20.12 -14.71 29.88
C TYR A 541 -19.28 -15.31 31.00
N THR A 542 -17.94 -15.13 31.03
CA THR A 542 -17.14 -15.59 32.19
C THR A 542 -17.47 -14.86 33.49
N GLN A 543 -17.96 -13.62 33.40
CA GLN A 543 -18.31 -12.78 34.55
C GLN A 543 -19.80 -12.87 34.94
N ARG A 544 -20.63 -13.49 34.09
CA ARG A 544 -22.09 -13.48 34.20
C ARG A 544 -22.60 -14.21 35.44
N LEU A 545 -23.44 -13.53 36.22
CA LEU A 545 -24.03 -14.06 37.46
C LEU A 545 -25.35 -14.81 37.25
N LEU A 546 -26.09 -14.48 36.20
CA LEU A 546 -27.34 -15.12 35.83
C LEU A 546 -27.10 -16.42 35.06
N ASP A 547 -28.03 -17.37 35.20
CA ASP A 547 -27.90 -18.77 34.75
C ASP A 547 -26.84 -19.59 35.51
N GLU A 548 -26.79 -20.90 35.24
CA GLU A 548 -25.78 -21.78 35.82
C GLU A 548 -24.38 -21.41 35.31
N ARG A 549 -23.43 -21.27 36.25
CA ARG A 549 -22.02 -20.92 35.94
C ARG A 549 -21.43 -21.81 34.87
N SER A 550 -21.66 -23.13 34.93
CA SER A 550 -21.19 -24.11 33.96
C SER A 550 -21.63 -23.79 32.52
N ASN A 551 -22.91 -23.43 32.31
CA ASN A 551 -23.45 -23.06 31.01
C ASN A 551 -22.84 -21.75 30.49
N ASN A 552 -22.60 -20.79 31.38
CA ASN A 552 -21.95 -19.53 31.00
C ASN A 552 -20.48 -19.73 30.59
N ILE A 553 -19.74 -20.59 31.30
CA ILE A 553 -18.36 -20.94 30.93
C ILE A 553 -18.32 -21.65 29.57
N ASP A 554 -19.23 -22.59 29.29
CA ASP A 554 -19.30 -23.24 27.97
C ASP A 554 -19.61 -22.24 26.84
N LYS A 555 -20.50 -21.26 27.07
CA LYS A 555 -20.74 -20.16 26.13
C LYS A 555 -19.49 -19.30 25.93
N ALA A 556 -18.77 -18.98 27.01
CA ALA A 556 -17.55 -18.19 26.93
C ALA A 556 -16.48 -18.88 26.09
N ILE A 557 -16.27 -20.18 26.31
CA ILE A 557 -15.35 -21.01 25.52
C ILE A 557 -15.74 -20.97 24.03
N HIS A 558 -17.02 -21.15 23.73
CA HIS A 558 -17.51 -21.09 22.35
C HIS A 558 -17.15 -19.76 21.67
N TYR A 559 -17.39 -18.64 22.35
CA TYR A 559 -17.09 -17.31 21.80
C TYR A 559 -15.59 -17.03 21.66
N PHE A 560 -14.77 -17.45 22.62
CA PHE A 560 -13.32 -17.34 22.47
C PHE A 560 -12.77 -18.21 21.32
N GLU A 561 -13.31 -19.41 21.11
CA GLU A 561 -12.94 -20.26 19.97
C GLU A 561 -13.32 -19.61 18.63
N GLN A 562 -14.48 -18.93 18.57
CA GLN A 562 -14.85 -18.13 17.40
C GLN A 562 -13.89 -16.98 17.16
N ALA A 563 -13.54 -16.20 18.19
CA ALA A 563 -12.57 -15.10 18.08
C ALA A 563 -11.22 -15.60 17.53
N LEU A 564 -10.72 -16.74 18.02
CA LEU A 564 -9.47 -17.33 17.56
C LEU A 564 -9.53 -17.92 16.14
N SER A 565 -10.73 -18.19 15.61
CA SER A 565 -10.86 -18.73 14.24
C SER A 565 -10.33 -17.77 13.16
N ILE A 566 -10.34 -16.46 13.43
CA ILE A 566 -9.80 -15.40 12.57
C ILE A 566 -8.29 -15.21 12.80
N SER A 567 -7.81 -15.36 14.03
CA SER A 567 -6.44 -15.05 14.47
C SER A 567 -5.56 -16.28 14.72
N LYS A 568 -5.92 -17.43 14.12
CA LYS A 568 -5.30 -18.75 14.38
C LYS A 568 -3.77 -18.78 14.30
N ASN A 569 -3.14 -17.91 13.51
CA ASN A 569 -1.69 -17.88 13.28
C ASN A 569 -1.06 -16.48 13.44
N THR A 570 -1.74 -15.53 14.08
CA THR A 570 -1.19 -14.18 14.26
C THR A 570 -0.50 -14.06 15.62
N LEU A 571 0.74 -13.55 15.61
CA LEU A 571 1.48 -13.16 16.81
C LEU A 571 1.05 -11.74 17.23
N ASP A 572 -0.24 -11.59 17.56
CA ASP A 572 -0.81 -10.33 18.02
C ASP A 572 -1.26 -10.42 19.49
N GLU A 573 -1.25 -9.29 20.18
CA GLU A 573 -1.58 -9.20 21.60
C GLU A 573 -3.04 -9.59 21.90
N HIS A 574 -3.97 -9.27 20.99
CA HIS A 574 -5.40 -9.58 21.16
C HIS A 574 -5.67 -11.09 21.10
N SER A 575 -5.06 -11.79 20.14
CA SER A 575 -5.05 -13.25 20.06
C SER A 575 -4.44 -13.87 21.30
N ALA A 576 -3.30 -13.37 21.77
CA ALA A 576 -2.66 -13.85 22.99
C ALA A 576 -3.57 -13.65 24.23
N ASN A 577 -4.24 -12.49 24.36
CA ASN A 577 -5.19 -12.23 25.43
C ASN A 577 -6.38 -13.21 25.38
N THR A 578 -6.93 -13.43 24.19
CA THR A 578 -8.01 -14.40 23.94
C THR A 578 -7.61 -15.81 24.38
N LYS A 579 -6.39 -16.26 24.03
CA LYS A 579 -5.86 -17.56 24.47
C LYS A 579 -5.74 -17.67 25.98
N VAL A 580 -5.30 -16.61 26.66
CA VAL A 580 -5.24 -16.58 28.14
C VAL A 580 -6.64 -16.72 28.75
N ASN A 581 -7.64 -15.97 28.25
CA ASN A 581 -9.00 -16.05 28.76
C ASN A 581 -9.66 -17.40 28.45
N LEU A 582 -9.39 -17.97 27.27
CA LEU A 582 -9.82 -19.31 26.91
C LEU A 582 -9.20 -20.38 27.82
N GLY A 583 -7.90 -20.29 28.09
CA GLY A 583 -7.23 -21.17 29.04
C GLY A 583 -7.87 -21.10 30.43
N ARG A 584 -8.12 -19.89 30.94
CA ARG A 584 -8.83 -19.70 32.22
C ARG A 584 -10.26 -20.25 32.20
N ALA A 585 -11.00 -20.08 31.11
CA ALA A 585 -12.34 -20.64 30.97
C ALA A 585 -12.31 -22.18 30.99
N TYR A 586 -11.29 -22.81 30.40
CA TYR A 586 -11.10 -24.27 30.49
C TYR A 586 -10.72 -24.74 31.90
N ILE A 587 -9.95 -23.96 32.67
CA ILE A 587 -9.69 -24.25 34.11
C ILE A 587 -11.01 -24.25 34.89
N ASP A 588 -11.86 -23.25 34.67
CA ASP A 588 -13.15 -23.07 35.37
C ASP A 588 -14.27 -24.01 34.87
N ARG A 589 -14.01 -24.81 33.82
CA ARG A 589 -15.02 -25.62 33.14
C ARG A 589 -15.35 -26.90 33.91
N GLU A 590 -16.55 -26.94 34.48
CA GLU A 590 -17.07 -28.12 35.21
C GLU A 590 -17.49 -29.27 34.29
N ASN A 591 -17.89 -28.96 33.04
CA ASN A 591 -18.34 -29.95 32.06
C ASN A 591 -17.16 -30.62 31.33
N GLY A 592 -17.28 -31.92 31.07
CA GLY A 592 -16.25 -32.72 30.39
C GLY A 592 -15.29 -33.43 31.35
N LYS A 593 -14.21 -34.03 30.83
CA LYS A 593 -13.20 -34.64 31.69
C LYS A 593 -12.22 -33.58 32.16
N LYS A 594 -12.05 -33.47 33.49
CA LYS A 594 -11.18 -32.48 34.12
C LYS A 594 -9.75 -32.48 33.55
N ILE A 595 -9.15 -33.66 33.37
CA ILE A 595 -7.80 -33.81 32.78
C ILE A 595 -7.75 -33.21 31.36
N GLU A 596 -8.72 -33.53 30.49
CA GLU A 596 -8.75 -33.01 29.12
C GLU A 596 -8.94 -31.48 29.09
N ASN A 597 -9.74 -30.93 30.00
CA ASN A 597 -9.91 -29.48 30.14
C ASN A 597 -8.61 -28.80 30.59
N LEU A 598 -7.91 -29.36 31.58
CA LEU A 598 -6.63 -28.85 32.08
C LEU A 598 -5.52 -28.93 31.01
N GLU A 599 -5.45 -30.02 30.24
CA GLU A 599 -4.51 -30.16 29.13
C GLU A 599 -4.73 -29.09 28.05
N ARG A 600 -5.99 -28.84 27.67
CA ARG A 600 -6.34 -27.75 26.73
C ARG A 600 -6.00 -26.37 27.29
N ALA A 601 -6.26 -26.16 28.58
CA ALA A 601 -5.92 -24.89 29.24
C ALA A 601 -4.41 -24.62 29.17
N ALA A 602 -3.59 -25.64 29.46
CA ALA A 602 -2.14 -25.53 29.36
C ALA A 602 -1.70 -25.22 27.92
N GLU A 603 -2.26 -25.91 26.93
CA GLU A 603 -1.92 -25.69 25.51
C GLU A 603 -2.15 -24.22 25.10
N TYR A 604 -3.32 -23.64 25.42
CA TYR A 604 -3.61 -22.25 25.07
C TYR A 604 -2.72 -21.25 25.82
N LEU A 605 -2.41 -21.51 27.08
CA LEU A 605 -1.51 -20.66 27.88
C LEU A 605 -0.07 -20.72 27.37
N GLU A 606 0.43 -21.90 27.00
CA GLU A 606 1.73 -22.08 26.36
C GLU A 606 1.80 -21.35 25.00
N GLN A 607 0.73 -21.40 24.21
CA GLN A 607 0.65 -20.63 22.97
C GLN A 607 0.68 -19.11 23.22
N ALA A 608 0.04 -18.61 24.29
CA ALA A 608 0.06 -17.18 24.62
C ALA A 608 1.46 -16.67 25.02
N LEU A 609 2.32 -17.53 25.57
CA LEU A 609 3.72 -17.20 25.91
C LEU A 609 4.62 -16.93 24.69
N HIS A 610 4.17 -17.26 23.47
CA HIS A 610 4.88 -16.87 22.25
C HIS A 610 4.82 -15.35 22.01
N THR A 611 3.78 -14.68 22.51
CA THR A 611 3.62 -13.22 22.44
C THR A 611 3.97 -12.56 23.77
N TYR A 612 3.46 -13.08 24.90
CA TYR A 612 3.72 -12.52 26.22
C TYR A 612 5.05 -13.03 26.77
N THR A 613 6.15 -12.37 26.41
CA THR A 613 7.49 -12.68 26.91
C THR A 613 7.79 -11.98 28.25
N GLU A 614 8.74 -12.51 29.02
CA GLU A 614 9.18 -11.90 30.29
C GLU A 614 9.70 -10.46 30.10
N GLN A 615 10.34 -10.18 28.95
CA GLN A 615 10.96 -8.89 28.67
C GLN A 615 9.93 -7.82 28.30
N GLU A 616 8.92 -8.18 27.50
CA GLU A 616 7.94 -7.21 26.99
C GLU A 616 6.70 -7.10 27.87
N TYR A 617 6.30 -8.19 28.55
CA TYR A 617 5.06 -8.27 29.33
C TYR A 617 5.23 -9.06 30.65
N PRO A 618 6.06 -8.57 31.60
CA PRO A 618 6.43 -9.32 32.81
C PRO A 618 5.22 -9.73 33.68
N ASP A 619 4.21 -8.85 33.80
CA ASP A 619 3.02 -9.12 34.62
C ASP A 619 2.15 -10.23 34.01
N LYS A 620 1.94 -10.19 32.68
CA LYS A 620 1.17 -11.21 31.95
C LYS A 620 1.92 -12.54 31.92
N TRP A 621 3.22 -12.51 31.66
CA TRP A 621 4.07 -13.69 31.69
C TRP A 621 4.00 -14.39 33.06
N THR A 622 4.10 -13.63 34.16
CA THR A 622 3.99 -14.17 35.52
C THR A 622 2.61 -14.79 35.77
N GLN A 623 1.53 -14.08 35.43
CA GLN A 623 0.16 -14.58 35.56
C GLN A 623 -0.06 -15.89 34.77
N ILE A 624 0.53 -16.01 33.59
CA ILE A 624 0.42 -17.23 32.78
C ILE A 624 1.17 -18.39 33.44
N HIS A 625 2.39 -18.15 33.95
CA HIS A 625 3.15 -19.18 34.67
C HIS A 625 2.50 -19.62 35.98
N GLU A 626 1.86 -18.70 36.70
CA GLU A 626 1.05 -19.04 37.89
C GLU A 626 -0.10 -19.99 37.52
N ASN A 627 -0.83 -19.69 36.45
CA ASN A 627 -1.90 -20.54 35.96
C ASN A 627 -1.38 -21.92 35.50
N LEU A 628 -0.28 -21.96 34.76
CA LEU A 628 0.37 -23.21 34.32
C LEU A 628 0.85 -24.05 35.52
N GLY A 629 1.47 -23.42 36.53
CA GLY A 629 1.90 -24.10 37.75
C GLY A 629 0.73 -24.74 38.50
N ASN A 630 -0.40 -24.04 38.60
CA ASN A 630 -1.63 -24.58 39.19
C ASN A 630 -2.16 -25.77 38.37
N ILE A 631 -2.22 -25.63 37.03
CA ILE A 631 -2.69 -26.69 36.13
C ILE A 631 -1.83 -27.96 36.28
N TYR A 632 -0.50 -27.85 36.22
CA TYR A 632 0.37 -29.04 36.31
C TYR A 632 0.31 -29.68 37.69
N THR A 633 0.12 -28.90 38.76
CA THR A 633 -0.08 -29.43 40.12
C THR A 633 -1.38 -30.23 40.20
N GLU A 634 -2.48 -29.71 39.63
CA GLU A 634 -3.74 -30.44 39.58
C GLU A 634 -3.68 -31.69 38.70
N LEU A 635 -3.05 -31.62 37.53
CA LEU A 635 -2.85 -32.78 36.66
C LEU A 635 -2.07 -33.89 37.36
N ALA A 636 -1.03 -33.55 38.12
CA ALA A 636 -0.26 -34.52 38.89
C ALA A 636 -1.11 -35.20 39.98
N ASN A 637 -2.00 -34.46 40.64
CA ASN A 637 -2.88 -34.98 41.68
C ASN A 637 -4.01 -35.88 41.14
N GLU A 638 -4.51 -35.62 39.93
CA GLU A 638 -5.56 -36.44 39.30
C GLU A 638 -5.00 -37.73 38.66
N GLN A 639 -3.68 -37.78 38.42
CA GLN A 639 -2.97 -38.94 37.86
C GLN A 639 -2.33 -39.86 38.93
N SER A 640 -2.22 -39.40 40.18
CA SER A 640 -1.73 -40.16 41.34
C SER A 640 -2.84 -40.93 42.03
#